data_AF-A0A4V5PI84-F1
#
_entry.id   AF-A0A4V5PI84-F1
#
_cell.length_a   1.000
_cell.length_b   1.000
_cell.length_c   1.000
_cell.angle_alpha   90.00
_cell.angle_beta   90.00
_cell.angle_gamma   90.00
#
_symmetry.space_group_name_H-M   'P 1'
#
loop_
_entity.id
_entity.type
_entity.pdbx_description
1 polymer ?
#
loop_
_entity_poly.entity_id
_entity_poly.type
_entity_poly.pdbx_seq_one_letter_code
_entity_poly.pdbx_strand_id
1 'polypeptide(L)'
;MTKALYITAAPVGAVPKFLDPLSPVFVPASLLDCLDEDLRAAILKTLREEGWEAADEGGIALQRGFAATPDDVAAIEPHGAPPVVPHELLWRIAPVGVARQVVLQLTTFGWLVDDNGNLSWPHARVNSYLPPELVQQIRNADATILDALVAAGWAYRGAGYWQPGKGRSPYLPITAEQIVDDARRSLVEGAAVVHFHTRANDDRGQLEIPGLGAPISTGAQRNQIVLDDYEHIVTSLRDLEPAAILNLSTSARGNKSASESPLRRAHLKHYGPALAHPDVASFSPGPVVFQSGGGYDNPHGFLVQQLEHFMKIGVRPEIEVFNHTIVENATSIYRDALQKSGVPVLFMLVAAVDQHRRDAVSGELDDDSLIDVASRKQIATLLQSGDAESAAAAVRIAADALRPTVEKLREHFPSSRISILLPGAFHAILVGLALALDLDGVRVGLEDALNVFDPRVPGGIRRACGTGDQVRALRLELECRGIAILDPEALRDELGMARAEIALFRKTTKALSPYVPLAANAQALPSAAPLVAALSSVLDAYRQLEDRFAAELLSAAASLPTDPAALAAAVRETARVLGVNIRFFIEEQDRYSDHEHLVFSDIYAPQALNFAREILAQRGHSTARYDDALACYARPGETVSRETASYRIRADQFKSLPLRGLEYLASIPCRYNSDRTHVFNRQLRGDPHYSATMALLFHAIRELTLELRARSNAHQKAPGPVWSIISAADPNGQPERPIRQVVAARELPAVAAGIEWIVLPSTPTTHYPLGLKLSQGLANTFHGFLDQIVRDASLPGSHRPTRHAALRLVGITHTGRQLDGETVVEASMLYNRFALNADATGTFHGHTARVVYERLLLPRLVDRPRELAYTESQLAARDGDGFPLYTDGSRARRIDNSSIGRLTFLKLLAHSSGISTAQQLDVLTRLDAQRLGFDEDELRAVFDRAIVVSFASASDVRLDWPGTPVLDVTAFNDVRSLAGTTTADYLLAAGEPLDALRRTLQRSRSGLVPEGSYRYDHAGIVWHTGVHGKTVARLTGVFLMDDAARQHDGHSIRRYLEGTPRWLRHWLSVVYHAPAEAGATSVLRELRSGPDAAGEAATATGRSADSLSFA
;
A
#
# COMPACT_ATOMS: atom_id res chain seq x y z
N MET A 1 5.06 -15.98 21.00
CA MET A 1 4.69 -15.17 19.82
C MET A 1 3.22 -14.86 19.93
N THR A 2 2.79 -13.64 19.56
CA THR A 2 1.36 -13.29 19.47
C THR A 2 0.69 -14.10 18.37
N LYS A 3 -0.55 -14.58 18.59
CA LYS A 3 -1.32 -15.31 17.56
C LYS A 3 -1.53 -14.40 16.35
N ALA A 4 -1.36 -14.94 15.16
CA ALA A 4 -1.71 -14.29 13.91
C ALA A 4 -2.64 -15.19 13.09
N LEU A 5 -3.56 -14.59 12.33
CA LEU A 5 -4.43 -15.26 11.37
C LEU A 5 -4.28 -14.59 10.00
N TYR A 6 -4.49 -15.34 8.93
CA TYR A 6 -4.72 -14.72 7.62
C TYR A 6 -6.22 -14.68 7.28
N ILE A 7 -6.62 -13.69 6.49
CA ILE A 7 -8.00 -13.53 6.03
C ILE A 7 -8.10 -13.91 4.54
N THR A 8 -9.05 -14.78 4.21
CA THR A 8 -9.48 -15.07 2.84
C THR A 8 -10.78 -14.32 2.53
N ALA A 9 -10.79 -13.52 1.47
CA ALA A 9 -11.99 -12.82 0.99
C ALA A 9 -12.66 -13.61 -0.15
N ALA A 10 -13.98 -13.86 -0.06
CA ALA A 10 -14.74 -14.62 -1.07
C ALA A 10 -15.87 -13.78 -1.69
N PRO A 11 -15.56 -12.90 -2.66
CA PRO A 11 -16.48 -11.85 -3.11
C PRO A 11 -17.67 -12.28 -3.96
N VAL A 12 -17.61 -13.42 -4.65
CA VAL A 12 -18.58 -13.74 -5.71
C VAL A 12 -19.44 -14.95 -5.36
N GLY A 13 -18.80 -16.07 -5.06
CA GLY A 13 -19.47 -17.34 -4.81
C GLY A 13 -20.37 -17.86 -5.92
N ALA A 14 -21.15 -18.88 -5.56
CA ALA A 14 -21.98 -19.62 -6.51
C ALA A 14 -23.50 -19.46 -6.33
N VAL A 15 -23.94 -19.10 -5.12
CA VAL A 15 -25.37 -19.06 -4.74
C VAL A 15 -25.97 -17.66 -4.76
N PRO A 16 -25.36 -16.64 -4.14
CA PRO A 16 -26.02 -15.33 -4.06
C PRO A 16 -26.19 -14.72 -5.44
N LYS A 17 -27.17 -13.84 -5.61
CA LYS A 17 -27.38 -13.09 -6.86
C LYS A 17 -27.28 -11.59 -6.64
N PHE A 18 -26.87 -10.87 -7.68
CA PHE A 18 -26.99 -9.43 -7.74
C PHE A 18 -28.46 -9.02 -7.85
N LEU A 19 -28.86 -7.99 -7.10
CA LEU A 19 -30.14 -7.31 -7.22
C LEU A 19 -29.86 -5.84 -7.52
N ASP A 20 -30.30 -5.35 -8.68
CA ASP A 20 -30.10 -3.96 -9.05
C ASP A 20 -30.96 -3.03 -8.15
N PRO A 21 -30.35 -2.12 -7.37
CA PRO A 21 -31.10 -1.20 -6.50
C PRO A 21 -31.96 -0.20 -7.30
N LEU A 22 -31.71 -0.03 -8.60
CA LEU A 22 -32.48 0.86 -9.47
C LEU A 22 -33.58 0.14 -10.28
N SER A 23 -33.69 -1.18 -10.13
CA SER A 23 -34.80 -1.95 -10.72
C SER A 23 -36.07 -1.84 -9.87
N PRO A 24 -37.27 -1.90 -10.46
CA PRO A 24 -38.50 -1.97 -9.68
C PRO A 24 -38.51 -3.19 -8.74
N VAL A 25 -39.06 -3.01 -7.53
CA VAL A 25 -39.18 -4.09 -6.53
C VAL A 25 -40.62 -4.47 -6.21
N PHE A 26 -41.59 -3.79 -6.83
CA PHE A 26 -43.01 -4.09 -6.75
C PHE A 26 -43.69 -3.85 -8.11
N VAL A 27 -44.53 -4.79 -8.53
CA VAL A 27 -45.37 -4.72 -9.74
C VAL A 27 -46.83 -4.82 -9.32
N PRO A 28 -47.64 -3.76 -9.48
CA PRO A 28 -49.07 -3.81 -9.20
C PRO A 28 -49.79 -4.84 -10.06
N ALA A 29 -50.74 -5.59 -9.47
CA ALA A 29 -51.58 -6.53 -10.22
C ALA A 29 -52.33 -5.85 -11.37
N SER A 30 -52.77 -4.60 -11.17
CA SER A 30 -53.47 -3.80 -12.18
C SER A 30 -52.67 -3.59 -13.47
N LEU A 31 -51.34 -3.57 -13.42
CA LEU A 31 -50.51 -3.48 -14.63
C LEU A 31 -50.44 -4.81 -15.37
N LEU A 32 -50.48 -5.92 -14.63
CA LEU A 32 -50.43 -7.27 -15.17
C LEU A 32 -51.79 -7.72 -15.72
N ASP A 33 -52.89 -7.25 -15.12
CA ASP A 33 -54.27 -7.54 -15.55
C ASP A 33 -54.62 -6.86 -16.88
N CYS A 34 -53.88 -5.82 -17.29
CA CYS A 34 -54.04 -5.16 -18.58
C CYS A 34 -53.37 -5.89 -19.76
N LEU A 35 -52.62 -6.97 -19.49
CA LEU A 35 -51.89 -7.73 -20.51
C LEU A 35 -52.75 -8.87 -21.06
N ASP A 36 -52.44 -9.33 -22.28
CA ASP A 36 -53.02 -10.56 -22.81
C ASP A 36 -52.65 -11.77 -21.94
N GLU A 37 -53.51 -12.80 -21.94
CA GLU A 37 -53.39 -13.93 -21.02
C GLU A 37 -52.09 -14.71 -21.18
N ASP A 38 -51.63 -14.90 -22.42
CA ASP A 38 -50.39 -15.63 -22.73
C ASP A 38 -49.15 -14.84 -22.28
N LEU A 39 -49.09 -13.54 -22.59
CA LEU A 39 -48.00 -12.66 -22.16
C LEU A 39 -47.98 -12.51 -20.64
N ARG A 40 -49.14 -12.37 -20.00
CA ARG A 40 -49.26 -12.33 -18.55
C ARG A 40 -48.72 -13.62 -17.93
N ALA A 41 -49.14 -14.79 -18.44
CA ALA A 41 -48.67 -16.08 -17.93
C ALA A 41 -47.14 -16.23 -18.08
N ALA A 42 -46.58 -15.79 -19.22
CA ALA A 42 -45.15 -15.80 -19.45
C ALA A 42 -44.40 -14.87 -18.48
N ILE A 43 -44.85 -13.63 -18.31
CA ILE A 43 -44.29 -12.66 -17.35
C ILE A 43 -44.33 -13.21 -15.93
N LEU A 44 -45.47 -13.74 -15.48
CA LEU A 44 -45.63 -14.28 -14.13
C LEU A 44 -44.71 -15.48 -13.89
N LYS A 45 -44.51 -16.33 -14.91
CA LYS A 45 -43.55 -17.43 -14.84
C LYS A 45 -42.13 -16.89 -14.67
N THR A 46 -41.70 -15.95 -15.50
CA THR A 46 -40.37 -15.34 -15.41
C THR A 46 -40.14 -14.63 -14.08
N LEU A 47 -41.12 -13.87 -13.58
CA LEU A 47 -41.05 -13.23 -12.27
C LEU A 47 -40.82 -14.26 -11.15
N ARG A 48 -41.57 -15.37 -11.14
CA ARG A 48 -41.41 -16.45 -10.15
C ARG A 48 -40.05 -17.14 -10.25
N GLU A 49 -39.56 -17.40 -11.46
CA GLU A 49 -38.22 -17.96 -11.70
C GLU A 49 -37.11 -17.01 -11.19
N GLU A 50 -37.37 -15.70 -11.23
CA GLU A 50 -36.52 -14.66 -10.65
C GLU A 50 -36.78 -14.40 -9.16
N GLY A 51 -37.59 -15.23 -8.50
CA GLY A 51 -37.83 -15.16 -7.06
C GLY A 51 -38.75 -14.02 -6.62
N TRP A 52 -39.58 -13.50 -7.52
CA TRP A 52 -40.68 -12.61 -7.15
C TRP A 52 -41.82 -13.41 -6.51
N GLU A 53 -42.44 -12.82 -5.49
CA GLU A 53 -43.51 -13.43 -4.71
C GLU A 53 -44.81 -12.64 -4.89
N ALA A 54 -45.95 -13.32 -4.85
CA ALA A 54 -47.24 -12.63 -4.81
C ALA A 54 -47.38 -11.92 -3.45
N ALA A 55 -47.93 -10.71 -3.47
CA ALA A 55 -48.21 -9.93 -2.27
C ALA A 55 -49.67 -9.46 -2.29
N ASP A 56 -50.35 -9.64 -1.15
CA ASP A 56 -51.70 -9.12 -0.93
C ASP A 56 -51.69 -7.59 -0.79
N GLU A 57 -52.87 -6.99 -0.70
CA GLU A 57 -53.01 -5.56 -0.42
C GLU A 57 -52.52 -5.17 0.98
N GLY A 58 -52.12 -3.91 1.15
CA GLY A 58 -51.74 -3.35 2.45
C GLY A 58 -50.24 -3.16 2.68
N GLY A 59 -49.40 -3.55 1.73
CA GLY A 59 -47.99 -3.16 1.71
C GLY A 59 -47.81 -1.66 1.44
N ILE A 60 -46.64 -1.11 1.74
CA ILE A 60 -46.30 0.29 1.47
C ILE A 60 -45.09 0.40 0.54
N ALA A 61 -45.09 1.36 -0.37
CA ALA A 61 -43.97 1.64 -1.26
C ALA A 61 -43.53 3.10 -1.22
N LEU A 62 -42.23 3.34 -1.32
CA LEU A 62 -41.66 4.63 -1.68
C LEU A 62 -41.16 4.57 -3.12
N GLN A 63 -41.82 5.30 -4.01
CA GLN A 63 -41.49 5.33 -5.45
C GLN A 63 -41.33 6.77 -5.91
N ARG A 64 -40.16 7.12 -6.45
CA ARG A 64 -39.89 8.42 -7.09
C ARG A 64 -39.03 8.21 -8.34
N GLY A 65 -39.40 8.86 -9.44
CA GLY A 65 -38.63 8.82 -10.70
C GLY A 65 -38.86 7.58 -11.58
N PHE A 66 -39.99 6.88 -11.40
CA PHE A 66 -40.40 5.68 -12.17
C PHE A 66 -41.75 5.86 -12.90
N ALA A 67 -42.20 7.09 -13.18
CA ALA A 67 -43.44 7.33 -13.92
C ALA A 67 -43.23 7.10 -15.44
N ALA A 68 -44.20 6.47 -16.11
CA ALA A 68 -44.08 5.99 -17.49
C ALA A 68 -44.78 6.86 -18.55
N THR A 69 -45.43 7.98 -18.18
CA THR A 69 -46.11 8.84 -19.18
C THR A 69 -45.20 10.00 -19.63
N PRO A 70 -45.20 10.38 -20.92
CA PRO A 70 -44.44 11.53 -21.43
C PRO A 70 -44.83 12.88 -20.79
N ASP A 71 -46.06 13.02 -20.30
CA ASP A 71 -46.57 14.26 -19.70
C ASP A 71 -46.07 14.47 -18.24
N ASP A 72 -45.73 13.39 -17.52
CA ASP A 72 -45.18 13.47 -16.15
C ASP A 72 -43.67 13.75 -16.10
N VAL A 73 -42.95 13.58 -17.22
CA VAL A 73 -41.50 13.87 -17.32
C VAL A 73 -41.22 15.38 -17.15
N ALA A 74 -42.21 16.23 -17.45
CA ALA A 74 -42.13 17.67 -17.24
C ALA A 74 -42.32 18.10 -15.76
N ALA A 75 -42.74 17.17 -14.89
CA ALA A 75 -43.00 17.40 -13.46
C ALA A 75 -42.02 16.67 -12.53
N ILE A 76 -40.83 16.28 -13.02
CA ILE A 76 -39.75 15.83 -12.14
C ILE A 76 -39.26 17.07 -11.37
N GLU A 77 -39.84 17.34 -10.20
CA GLU A 77 -39.37 18.40 -9.32
C GLU A 77 -37.86 18.21 -9.04
N PRO A 78 -37.03 19.25 -9.22
CA PRO A 78 -35.64 19.19 -8.84
C PRO A 78 -35.54 19.14 -7.31
N HIS A 79 -34.77 18.17 -6.80
CA HIS A 79 -34.08 18.27 -5.50
C HIS A 79 -34.95 18.34 -4.24
N GLY A 80 -35.68 17.28 -3.93
CA GLY A 80 -35.94 16.93 -2.52
C GLY A 80 -34.67 16.39 -1.86
N ALA A 81 -34.51 16.59 -0.54
CA ALA A 81 -33.47 15.92 0.23
C ALA A 81 -33.57 14.38 0.02
N PRO A 82 -32.43 13.64 0.00
CA PRO A 82 -32.46 12.19 -0.14
C PRO A 82 -33.38 11.57 0.93
N PRO A 83 -34.20 10.57 0.59
CA PRO A 83 -35.02 9.88 1.58
C PRO A 83 -34.18 9.35 2.74
N VAL A 84 -34.63 9.62 3.97
CA VAL A 84 -34.00 9.15 5.20
C VAL A 84 -35.06 8.50 6.09
N VAL A 85 -34.74 7.33 6.63
CA VAL A 85 -35.47 6.71 7.75
C VAL A 85 -34.61 6.90 9.01
N PRO A 86 -35.01 7.78 9.94
CA PRO A 86 -34.20 8.11 11.10
C PRO A 86 -33.99 6.90 12.02
N HIS A 87 -32.80 6.84 12.62
CA HIS A 87 -32.41 5.85 13.62
C HIS A 87 -33.43 5.76 14.77
N GLU A 88 -33.91 6.90 15.27
CA GLU A 88 -34.90 6.96 16.35
C GLU A 88 -36.21 6.26 15.99
N LEU A 89 -36.64 6.34 14.73
CA LEU A 89 -37.86 5.68 14.26
C LEU A 89 -37.66 4.16 14.19
N LEU A 90 -36.48 3.71 13.75
CA LEU A 90 -36.14 2.29 13.69
C LEU A 90 -36.04 1.65 15.09
N TRP A 91 -35.49 2.35 16.08
CA TRP A 91 -35.38 1.86 17.46
C TRP A 91 -36.71 1.68 18.19
N ARG A 92 -37.74 2.42 17.78
CA ARG A 92 -39.09 2.31 18.35
C ARG A 92 -39.82 1.04 17.91
N ILE A 93 -39.30 0.32 16.91
CA ILE A 93 -39.89 -0.94 16.42
C ILE A 93 -39.56 -2.07 17.39
N ALA A 94 -40.46 -2.33 18.35
CA ALA A 94 -40.41 -3.52 19.23
C ALA A 94 -41.34 -4.63 18.69
N PRO A 95 -40.90 -5.90 18.60
CA PRO A 95 -39.61 -6.45 19.05
C PRO A 95 -38.46 -6.21 18.06
N VAL A 96 -37.22 -6.26 18.57
CA VAL A 96 -35.97 -6.02 17.79
C VAL A 96 -35.84 -6.88 16.53
N GLY A 97 -36.46 -8.06 16.50
CA GLY A 97 -36.52 -8.91 15.32
C GLY A 97 -37.24 -8.26 14.13
N VAL A 98 -38.28 -7.46 14.38
CA VAL A 98 -39.00 -6.71 13.34
C VAL A 98 -38.13 -5.55 12.84
N ALA A 99 -37.49 -4.79 13.74
CA ALA A 99 -36.55 -3.73 13.37
C ALA A 99 -35.43 -4.27 12.46
N ARG A 100 -34.86 -5.43 12.83
CA ARG A 100 -33.86 -6.14 12.03
C ARG A 100 -34.37 -6.49 10.62
N GLN A 101 -35.60 -6.97 10.50
CA GLN A 101 -36.20 -7.29 9.19
C GLN A 101 -36.37 -6.03 8.33
N VAL A 102 -36.81 -4.91 8.92
CA VAL A 102 -36.91 -3.62 8.21
C VAL A 102 -35.53 -3.16 7.71
N VAL A 103 -34.52 -3.15 8.58
CA VAL A 103 -33.15 -2.77 8.22
C VAL A 103 -32.61 -3.66 7.10
N LEU A 104 -32.74 -4.98 7.22
CA LEU A 104 -32.27 -5.92 6.19
C LEU A 104 -33.03 -5.76 4.87
N GLN A 105 -34.35 -5.54 4.91
CA GLN A 105 -35.14 -5.35 3.69
C GLN A 105 -34.72 -4.08 2.95
N LEU A 106 -34.63 -2.95 3.66
CA LEU A 106 -34.23 -1.67 3.05
C LEU A 106 -32.79 -1.71 2.55
N THR A 107 -31.85 -2.24 3.34
CA THR A 107 -30.45 -2.36 2.91
C THR A 107 -30.27 -3.38 1.76
N THR A 108 -31.18 -4.36 1.61
CA THR A 108 -31.23 -5.23 0.42
C THR A 108 -31.62 -4.47 -0.85
N PHE A 109 -32.42 -3.42 -0.72
CA PHE A 109 -32.77 -2.54 -1.84
C PHE A 109 -31.72 -1.47 -2.14
N GLY A 110 -30.67 -1.35 -1.33
CA GLY A 110 -29.58 -0.39 -1.55
C GLY A 110 -29.60 0.84 -0.63
N TRP A 111 -30.46 0.86 0.41
CA TRP A 111 -30.35 1.86 1.47
C TRP A 111 -29.03 1.69 2.23
N LEU A 112 -28.39 2.81 2.57
CA LEU A 112 -27.12 2.86 3.29
C LEU A 112 -27.31 3.28 4.74
N VAL A 113 -26.45 2.75 5.61
CA VAL A 113 -26.39 3.15 7.03
C VAL A 113 -25.34 4.26 7.18
N ASP A 114 -25.76 5.40 7.73
CA ASP A 114 -24.83 6.50 8.06
C ASP A 114 -24.20 6.33 9.45
N ASP A 115 -23.32 7.26 9.84
CA ASP A 115 -22.62 7.19 11.13
C ASP A 115 -23.54 7.35 12.35
N ASN A 116 -24.74 7.90 12.17
CA ASN A 116 -25.76 8.03 13.21
C ASN A 116 -26.73 6.83 13.23
N GLY A 117 -26.53 5.84 12.37
CA GLY A 117 -27.40 4.67 12.24
C GLY A 117 -28.70 4.92 11.47
N ASN A 118 -28.83 6.06 10.77
CA ASN A 118 -29.98 6.30 9.89
C ASN A 118 -29.86 5.48 8.61
N LEU A 119 -31.00 5.13 8.01
CA LEU A 119 -31.03 4.58 6.66
C LEU A 119 -31.26 5.71 5.67
N SER A 120 -30.33 5.89 4.74
CA SER A 120 -30.39 6.91 3.69
C SER A 120 -30.36 6.29 2.31
N TRP A 121 -31.10 6.89 1.37
CA TRP A 121 -31.12 6.45 -0.02
C TRP A 121 -30.15 7.31 -0.87
N PRO A 122 -29.12 6.71 -1.51
CA PRO A 122 -28.07 7.47 -2.16
C PRO A 122 -28.36 7.86 -3.62
N HIS A 123 -29.48 7.41 -4.21
CA HIS A 123 -29.76 7.60 -5.64
C HIS A 123 -30.90 8.59 -5.93
N ALA A 124 -30.92 9.15 -7.13
CA ALA A 124 -31.95 10.10 -7.54
C ALA A 124 -33.35 9.46 -7.74
N ARG A 125 -33.39 8.18 -8.10
CA ARG A 125 -34.62 7.38 -8.22
C ARG A 125 -34.69 6.42 -7.05
N VAL A 126 -35.88 6.21 -6.47
CA VAL A 126 -36.10 5.25 -5.40
C VAL A 126 -37.30 4.38 -5.73
N ASN A 127 -37.17 3.08 -5.50
CA ASN A 127 -38.26 2.12 -5.50
C ASN A 127 -38.02 1.13 -4.37
N SER A 128 -38.78 1.26 -3.29
CA SER A 128 -38.68 0.39 -2.13
C SER A 128 -40.06 -0.01 -1.66
N TYR A 129 -40.22 -1.25 -1.20
CA TYR A 129 -41.51 -1.80 -0.81
C TYR A 129 -41.39 -2.62 0.47
N LEU A 130 -42.32 -2.42 1.41
CA LEU A 130 -42.48 -3.27 2.58
C LEU A 130 -43.78 -4.08 2.44
N PRO A 131 -43.72 -5.42 2.64
CA PRO A 131 -44.87 -6.29 2.43
C PRO A 131 -45.94 -6.09 3.52
N PRO A 132 -47.20 -6.50 3.27
CA PRO A 132 -48.31 -6.30 4.20
C PRO A 132 -48.03 -6.87 5.60
N GLU A 133 -47.39 -8.03 5.67
CA GLU A 133 -47.03 -8.67 6.94
C GLU A 133 -46.10 -7.79 7.79
N LEU A 134 -45.05 -7.24 7.18
CA LEU A 134 -44.09 -6.38 7.87
C LEU A 134 -44.72 -5.04 8.25
N VAL A 135 -45.58 -4.49 7.39
CA VAL A 135 -46.38 -3.29 7.70
C VAL A 135 -47.29 -3.53 8.91
N GLN A 136 -47.95 -4.69 8.99
CA GLN A 136 -48.79 -5.03 10.13
C GLN A 136 -47.97 -5.22 11.41
N GLN A 137 -46.79 -5.82 11.34
CA GLN A 137 -45.88 -5.95 12.48
C GLN A 137 -45.40 -4.58 12.97
N ILE A 138 -45.03 -3.66 12.08
CA ILE A 138 -44.67 -2.28 12.43
C ILE A 138 -45.87 -1.57 13.07
N ARG A 139 -47.08 -1.72 12.51
CA ARG A 139 -48.31 -1.14 13.07
C ARG A 139 -48.59 -1.61 14.49
N ASN A 140 -48.42 -2.91 14.73
CA ASN A 140 -48.63 -3.52 16.04
C ASN A 140 -47.57 -3.07 17.06
N ALA A 141 -46.35 -2.78 16.60
CA ALA A 141 -45.29 -2.22 17.44
C ALA A 141 -45.60 -0.77 17.82
N ASP A 142 -45.83 0.09 16.83
CA ASP A 142 -46.18 1.50 17.00
C ASP A 142 -46.74 2.07 15.69
N ALA A 143 -48.05 2.33 15.65
CA ALA A 143 -48.73 2.85 14.46
C ALA A 143 -48.20 4.21 13.99
N THR A 144 -47.65 5.04 14.89
CA THR A 144 -47.13 6.38 14.53
C THR A 144 -45.87 6.30 13.67
N ILE A 145 -45.19 5.15 13.67
CA ILE A 145 -44.05 4.88 12.77
C ILE A 145 -44.53 4.84 11.31
N LEU A 146 -45.66 4.18 11.05
CA LEU A 146 -46.25 4.16 9.71
C LEU A 146 -46.72 5.54 9.29
N ASP A 147 -47.31 6.31 10.21
CA ASP A 147 -47.72 7.70 9.93
C ASP A 147 -46.51 8.56 9.51
N ALA A 148 -45.38 8.40 10.19
CA ALA A 148 -44.14 9.08 9.85
C ALA A 148 -43.56 8.64 8.48
N LEU A 149 -43.61 7.34 8.16
CA LEU A 149 -43.21 6.84 6.84
C LEU A 149 -44.14 7.39 5.74
N VAL A 150 -45.46 7.39 5.97
CA VAL A 150 -46.43 7.93 5.01
C VAL A 150 -46.24 9.44 4.80
N ALA A 151 -46.00 10.19 5.88
CA ALA A 151 -45.64 11.60 5.81
C ALA A 151 -44.33 11.85 5.04
N ALA A 152 -43.39 10.89 5.06
CA ALA A 152 -42.15 10.91 4.28
C ALA A 152 -42.33 10.49 2.80
N GLY A 153 -43.57 10.20 2.37
CA GLY A 153 -43.93 9.88 0.99
C GLY A 153 -44.05 8.39 0.67
N TRP A 154 -44.06 7.52 1.69
CA TRP A 154 -44.47 6.12 1.49
C TRP A 154 -45.99 6.05 1.29
N ALA A 155 -46.46 5.15 0.44
CA ALA A 155 -47.88 5.03 0.13
C ALA A 155 -48.32 3.57 0.08
N TYR A 156 -49.54 3.30 0.55
CA TYR A 156 -50.15 1.98 0.48
C TYR A 156 -50.31 1.50 -0.97
N ARG A 157 -50.23 0.19 -1.16
CA ARG A 157 -50.37 -0.48 -2.45
C ARG A 157 -51.42 -1.59 -2.38
N GLY A 158 -52.11 -1.79 -3.51
CA GLY A 158 -52.98 -2.95 -3.71
C GLY A 158 -52.17 -4.23 -3.93
N ALA A 159 -52.83 -5.33 -4.26
CA ALA A 159 -52.17 -6.60 -4.55
C ALA A 159 -51.22 -6.53 -5.75
N GLY A 160 -50.24 -7.44 -5.81
CA GLY A 160 -49.26 -7.48 -6.87
C GLY A 160 -48.19 -8.54 -6.67
N TYR A 161 -47.02 -8.27 -7.25
CA TYR A 161 -45.82 -9.09 -7.09
C TYR A 161 -44.69 -8.23 -6.55
N TRP A 162 -43.89 -8.77 -5.62
CA TRP A 162 -42.77 -8.05 -5.05
C TRP A 162 -41.49 -8.88 -5.08
N GLN A 163 -40.35 -8.20 -5.10
CA GLN A 163 -39.02 -8.80 -5.06
C GLN A 163 -38.48 -8.71 -3.63
N PRO A 164 -38.52 -9.80 -2.83
CA PRO A 164 -38.00 -9.77 -1.46
C PRO A 164 -36.47 -9.71 -1.39
N GLY A 165 -35.75 -10.09 -2.46
CA GLY A 165 -34.28 -10.12 -2.47
C GLY A 165 -33.69 -11.26 -1.65
N LYS A 166 -34.40 -12.39 -1.50
CA LYS A 166 -33.90 -13.58 -0.80
C LYS A 166 -32.65 -14.13 -1.51
N GLY A 167 -31.55 -14.27 -0.77
CA GLY A 167 -30.26 -14.66 -1.34
C GLY A 167 -29.69 -13.66 -2.35
N ARG A 168 -30.16 -12.40 -2.35
CA ARG A 168 -29.67 -11.35 -3.25
C ARG A 168 -29.04 -10.20 -2.48
N SER A 169 -28.10 -9.51 -3.14
CA SER A 169 -27.47 -8.29 -2.62
C SER A 169 -27.20 -7.29 -3.76
N PRO A 170 -27.37 -5.98 -3.54
CA PRO A 170 -27.01 -4.96 -4.51
C PRO A 170 -25.50 -4.72 -4.59
N TYR A 171 -24.71 -5.41 -3.76
CA TYR A 171 -23.26 -5.28 -3.71
C TYR A 171 -22.53 -6.51 -4.22
N LEU A 172 -23.24 -7.53 -4.72
CA LEU A 172 -22.60 -8.73 -5.26
C LEU A 172 -21.94 -8.42 -6.62
N PRO A 173 -20.60 -8.54 -6.72
CA PRO A 173 -19.90 -8.30 -7.98
C PRO A 173 -20.09 -9.48 -8.94
N ILE A 174 -20.58 -9.22 -10.15
CA ILE A 174 -20.82 -10.26 -11.16
C ILE A 174 -20.17 -9.97 -12.52
N THR A 175 -19.55 -8.80 -12.70
CA THR A 175 -18.69 -8.49 -13.85
C THR A 175 -17.22 -8.47 -13.45
N ALA A 176 -16.30 -8.64 -14.41
CA ALA A 176 -14.87 -8.60 -14.16
C ALA A 176 -14.41 -7.33 -13.42
N GLU A 177 -14.89 -6.14 -13.81
CA GLU A 177 -14.53 -4.86 -13.17
C GLU A 177 -14.99 -4.83 -11.71
N GLN A 178 -16.24 -5.20 -11.45
CA GLN A 178 -16.79 -5.24 -10.10
C GLN A 178 -16.05 -6.23 -9.20
N ILE A 179 -15.62 -7.37 -9.76
CA ILE A 179 -14.87 -8.40 -9.05
C ILE A 179 -13.48 -7.87 -8.67
N VAL A 180 -12.79 -7.20 -9.60
CA VAL A 180 -11.50 -6.55 -9.33
C VAL A 180 -11.68 -5.49 -8.24
N ASP A 181 -12.69 -4.63 -8.33
CA ASP A 181 -12.93 -3.56 -7.36
C ASP A 181 -13.21 -4.10 -5.95
N ASP A 182 -14.06 -5.12 -5.80
CA ASP A 182 -14.36 -5.71 -4.49
C ASP A 182 -13.15 -6.45 -3.90
N ALA A 183 -12.36 -7.12 -4.74
CA ALA A 183 -11.11 -7.75 -4.33
C ALA A 183 -10.11 -6.72 -3.81
N ARG A 184 -9.94 -5.58 -4.51
CA ARG A 184 -9.06 -4.50 -4.08
C ARG A 184 -9.50 -3.91 -2.73
N ARG A 185 -10.80 -3.65 -2.56
CA ARG A 185 -11.35 -3.18 -1.27
C ARG A 185 -11.06 -4.17 -0.14
N SER A 186 -11.24 -5.46 -0.42
CA SER A 186 -10.96 -6.53 0.56
C SER A 186 -9.48 -6.60 0.96
N LEU A 187 -8.56 -6.46 0.01
CA LEU A 187 -7.12 -6.44 0.26
C LEU A 187 -6.69 -5.23 1.10
N VAL A 188 -7.26 -4.05 0.82
CA VAL A 188 -7.02 -2.83 1.62
C VAL A 188 -7.43 -3.04 3.07
N GLU A 189 -8.58 -3.67 3.29
CA GLU A 189 -9.13 -3.90 4.62
C GLU A 189 -8.44 -5.04 5.39
N GLY A 190 -7.50 -5.77 4.77
CA GLY A 190 -6.63 -6.73 5.44
C GLY A 190 -6.72 -8.17 4.93
N ALA A 191 -7.43 -8.44 3.83
CA ALA A 191 -7.39 -9.76 3.21
C ALA A 191 -5.98 -10.06 2.65
N ALA A 192 -5.55 -11.32 2.77
CA ALA A 192 -4.30 -11.80 2.20
C ALA A 192 -4.54 -12.66 0.94
N VAL A 193 -5.63 -13.42 0.95
CA VAL A 193 -6.08 -14.30 -0.13
C VAL A 193 -7.42 -13.81 -0.64
N VAL A 194 -7.66 -13.90 -1.95
CA VAL A 194 -8.98 -13.66 -2.54
C VAL A 194 -9.40 -14.89 -3.34
N HIS A 195 -10.59 -15.42 -3.02
CA HIS A 195 -11.22 -16.59 -3.62
C HIS A 195 -12.24 -16.17 -4.68
N PHE A 196 -11.99 -16.55 -5.92
CA PHE A 196 -12.73 -16.04 -7.08
C PHE A 196 -13.69 -17.07 -7.66
N HIS A 197 -14.86 -16.57 -8.03
CA HIS A 197 -15.81 -17.21 -8.93
C HIS A 197 -16.13 -16.24 -10.09
N THR A 198 -16.68 -16.77 -11.17
CA THR A 198 -17.25 -15.99 -12.29
C THR A 198 -18.69 -16.45 -12.56
N ARG A 199 -19.49 -15.59 -13.20
CA ARG A 199 -20.91 -15.82 -13.46
C ARG A 199 -21.18 -15.78 -14.96
N ALA A 200 -21.94 -16.75 -15.47
CA ALA A 200 -22.42 -16.69 -16.85
C ALA A 200 -23.44 -15.56 -17.01
N ASN A 201 -23.39 -14.91 -18.17
CA ASN A 201 -24.31 -13.84 -18.58
C ASN A 201 -25.08 -14.20 -19.87
N ASP A 202 -25.05 -15.49 -20.26
CA ASP A 202 -25.64 -16.03 -21.48
C ASP A 202 -27.18 -15.95 -21.51
N ASP A 203 -27.82 -15.90 -20.33
CA ASP A 203 -29.27 -15.81 -20.16
C ASP A 203 -29.75 -14.45 -19.62
N ARG A 204 -28.89 -13.43 -19.64
CA ARG A 204 -29.25 -12.09 -19.16
C ARG A 204 -30.31 -11.46 -20.06
N GLY A 205 -31.39 -10.99 -19.44
CA GLY A 205 -32.51 -10.36 -20.13
C GLY A 205 -33.10 -9.17 -19.39
N GLN A 206 -34.08 -8.54 -20.02
CA GLN A 206 -34.92 -7.50 -19.44
C GLN A 206 -36.38 -7.83 -19.69
N LEU A 207 -37.20 -7.66 -18.66
CA LEU A 207 -38.63 -7.84 -18.70
C LEU A 207 -39.30 -6.47 -18.67
N GLU A 208 -39.90 -6.07 -19.79
CA GLU A 208 -40.64 -4.82 -19.92
C GLU A 208 -42.10 -5.03 -19.49
N ILE A 209 -42.57 -4.24 -18.53
CA ILE A 209 -43.96 -4.24 -18.09
C ILE A 209 -44.53 -2.84 -18.37
N PRO A 210 -45.49 -2.69 -19.30
CA PRO A 210 -46.11 -1.39 -19.60
C PRO A 210 -46.61 -0.67 -18.33
N GLY A 211 -46.26 0.60 -18.20
CA GLY A 211 -46.66 1.43 -17.06
C GLY A 211 -45.79 1.29 -15.80
N LEU A 212 -44.82 0.36 -15.75
CA LEU A 212 -43.92 0.19 -14.60
C LEU A 212 -42.80 1.25 -14.54
N GLY A 213 -42.47 1.84 -15.70
CA GLY A 213 -41.53 2.96 -15.84
C GLY A 213 -40.03 2.59 -15.86
N ALA A 214 -39.70 1.32 -15.63
CA ALA A 214 -38.37 0.75 -15.87
C ALA A 214 -38.45 -0.77 -16.08
N PRO A 215 -37.55 -1.37 -16.88
CA PRO A 215 -37.48 -2.82 -17.03
C PRO A 215 -37.03 -3.51 -15.74
N ILE A 216 -37.40 -4.78 -15.59
CA ILE A 216 -36.87 -5.68 -14.57
C ILE A 216 -35.74 -6.51 -15.17
N SER A 217 -34.56 -6.47 -14.57
CA SER A 217 -33.44 -7.32 -14.99
C SER A 217 -33.69 -8.80 -14.65
N THR A 218 -33.46 -9.70 -15.61
CA THR A 218 -33.62 -11.17 -15.45
C THR A 218 -32.32 -11.91 -15.80
N GLY A 219 -32.16 -13.15 -15.30
CA GLY A 219 -31.03 -14.02 -15.58
C GLY A 219 -30.64 -14.88 -14.38
N ALA A 220 -30.25 -16.13 -14.62
CA ALA A 220 -29.90 -17.06 -13.56
C ALA A 220 -28.63 -16.65 -12.80
N GLN A 221 -27.73 -15.88 -13.44
CA GLN A 221 -26.41 -15.50 -12.89
C GLN A 221 -25.63 -16.75 -12.43
N ARG A 222 -25.68 -17.80 -13.26
CA ARG A 222 -25.18 -19.14 -12.91
C ARG A 222 -23.68 -19.10 -12.65
N ASN A 223 -23.23 -19.76 -11.58
CA ASN A 223 -21.81 -20.02 -11.36
C ASN A 223 -21.20 -20.77 -12.54
N GLN A 224 -20.20 -20.19 -13.19
CA GLN A 224 -19.60 -20.74 -14.39
C GLN A 224 -18.20 -20.15 -14.54
N ILE A 225 -17.23 -20.98 -14.87
CA ILE A 225 -15.90 -20.51 -15.26
C ILE A 225 -16.04 -19.78 -16.60
N VAL A 226 -15.85 -18.46 -16.59
CA VAL A 226 -15.80 -17.60 -17.78
C VAL A 226 -14.35 -17.18 -18.02
N LEU A 227 -13.78 -17.62 -19.14
CA LEU A 227 -12.34 -17.47 -19.40
C LEU A 227 -11.93 -16.01 -19.63
N ASP A 228 -12.77 -15.23 -20.32
CA ASP A 228 -12.49 -13.82 -20.64
C ASP A 228 -12.52 -12.96 -19.38
N ASP A 229 -13.48 -13.22 -18.47
CA ASP A 229 -13.52 -12.57 -17.17
C ASP A 229 -12.25 -12.85 -16.36
N TYR A 230 -11.81 -14.11 -16.32
CA TYR A 230 -10.56 -14.45 -15.63
C TYR A 230 -9.32 -13.82 -16.29
N GLU A 231 -9.30 -13.67 -17.62
CA GLU A 231 -8.23 -12.95 -18.31
C GLU A 231 -8.14 -11.52 -17.78
N HIS A 232 -9.27 -10.82 -17.70
CA HIS A 232 -9.32 -9.45 -17.19
C HIS A 232 -9.01 -9.37 -15.67
N ILE A 233 -9.61 -10.24 -14.86
CA ILE A 233 -9.45 -10.24 -13.40
C ILE A 233 -7.99 -10.51 -13.00
N VAL A 234 -7.39 -11.57 -13.54
CA VAL A 234 -6.04 -11.99 -13.13
C VAL A 234 -5.00 -10.98 -13.60
N THR A 235 -5.09 -10.49 -14.85
CA THR A 235 -4.14 -9.49 -15.36
C THR A 235 -4.25 -8.18 -14.58
N SER A 236 -5.46 -7.67 -14.33
CA SER A 236 -5.68 -6.44 -13.57
C SER A 236 -5.17 -6.53 -12.13
N LEU A 237 -5.47 -7.62 -11.43
CA LEU A 237 -5.03 -7.77 -10.04
C LEU A 237 -3.53 -8.01 -9.93
N ARG A 238 -2.89 -8.65 -10.92
CA ARG A 238 -1.42 -8.78 -10.93
C ARG A 238 -0.71 -7.46 -11.14
N ASP A 239 -1.35 -6.51 -11.80
CA ASP A 239 -0.86 -5.15 -11.98
C ASP A 239 -1.14 -4.24 -10.77
N LEU A 240 -2.36 -4.32 -10.23
CA LEU A 240 -2.85 -3.43 -9.17
C LEU A 240 -2.49 -3.92 -7.77
N GLU A 241 -2.44 -5.23 -7.54
CA GLU A 241 -2.21 -5.86 -6.24
C GLU A 241 -1.20 -7.03 -6.36
N PRO A 242 0.07 -6.78 -6.75
CA PRO A 242 1.00 -7.84 -7.15
C PRO A 242 1.29 -8.90 -6.07
N ALA A 243 1.16 -8.51 -4.80
CA ALA A 243 1.37 -9.39 -3.65
C ALA A 243 0.15 -10.27 -3.32
N ALA A 244 -1.06 -9.93 -3.77
CA ALA A 244 -2.27 -10.67 -3.45
C ALA A 244 -2.16 -12.16 -3.85
N ILE A 245 -2.65 -13.06 -3.00
CA ILE A 245 -2.73 -14.49 -3.32
C ILE A 245 -4.08 -14.72 -4.01
N LEU A 246 -4.02 -15.15 -5.28
CA LEU A 246 -5.19 -15.38 -6.10
C LEU A 246 -5.58 -16.85 -6.03
N ASN A 247 -6.76 -17.13 -5.46
CA ASN A 247 -7.35 -18.46 -5.34
C ASN A 247 -8.53 -18.59 -6.31
N LEU A 248 -8.42 -19.43 -7.34
CA LEU A 248 -9.47 -19.56 -8.36
C LEU A 248 -10.31 -20.82 -8.13
N SER A 249 -11.63 -20.64 -8.12
CA SER A 249 -12.55 -21.76 -7.96
C SER A 249 -12.59 -22.66 -9.19
N THR A 250 -12.45 -23.95 -8.94
CA THR A 250 -12.65 -25.03 -9.92
C THR A 250 -14.02 -25.68 -9.77
N SER A 251 -14.92 -25.12 -8.96
CA SER A 251 -16.24 -25.69 -8.68
C SER A 251 -17.11 -25.83 -9.92
N ALA A 252 -17.86 -26.94 -10.01
CA ALA A 252 -18.90 -27.15 -11.03
C ALA A 252 -20.32 -27.01 -10.45
N ARG A 253 -20.47 -26.40 -9.26
CA ARG A 253 -21.79 -26.13 -8.68
C ARG A 253 -22.62 -25.27 -9.64
N GLY A 254 -23.86 -25.68 -9.90
CA GLY A 254 -24.74 -25.03 -10.88
C GLY A 254 -24.70 -25.68 -12.27
N ASN A 255 -23.72 -26.55 -12.54
CA ASN A 255 -23.61 -27.29 -13.80
C ASN A 255 -22.97 -28.69 -13.56
N LYS A 256 -23.70 -29.58 -12.87
CA LYS A 256 -23.19 -30.90 -12.47
C LYS A 256 -22.73 -31.77 -13.65
N SER A 257 -23.34 -31.63 -14.83
CA SER A 257 -22.92 -32.38 -16.03
C SER A 257 -21.50 -32.01 -16.50
N ALA A 258 -20.96 -30.87 -16.07
CA ALA A 258 -19.60 -30.44 -16.35
C ALA A 258 -18.56 -30.88 -15.29
N SER A 259 -18.90 -31.83 -14.39
CA SER A 259 -18.02 -32.27 -13.29
C SER A 259 -16.64 -32.76 -13.75
N GLU A 260 -16.55 -33.40 -14.92
CA GLU A 260 -15.29 -33.88 -15.52
C GLU A 260 -14.73 -32.98 -16.63
N SER A 261 -15.39 -31.83 -16.88
CA SER A 261 -15.01 -30.96 -17.98
C SER A 261 -13.60 -30.38 -17.79
N PRO A 262 -12.75 -30.40 -18.83
CA PRO A 262 -11.45 -29.71 -18.81
C PRO A 262 -11.56 -28.20 -18.53
N LEU A 263 -12.74 -27.60 -18.73
CA LEU A 263 -13.01 -26.20 -18.39
C LEU A 263 -12.67 -25.87 -16.92
N ARG A 264 -12.82 -26.86 -16.01
CA ARG A 264 -12.48 -26.76 -14.58
C ARG A 264 -10.99 -26.50 -14.29
N ARG A 265 -10.11 -26.59 -15.29
CA ARG A 265 -8.69 -26.19 -15.22
C ARG A 265 -8.25 -25.27 -16.37
N ALA A 266 -9.14 -24.91 -17.29
CA ALA A 266 -8.77 -24.08 -18.45
C ALA A 266 -8.36 -22.65 -18.07
N HIS A 267 -8.91 -22.13 -16.97
CA HIS A 267 -8.54 -20.84 -16.36
C HIS A 267 -7.30 -20.95 -15.44
N LEU A 268 -6.70 -22.14 -15.29
CA LEU A 268 -5.47 -22.31 -14.52
C LEU A 268 -4.29 -22.29 -15.50
N LYS A 269 -3.98 -21.11 -16.03
CA LYS A 269 -2.96 -20.90 -17.06
C LYS A 269 -2.02 -19.76 -16.69
N HIS A 270 -1.04 -19.52 -17.55
CA HIS A 270 -0.28 -18.28 -17.53
C HIS A 270 -1.09 -17.18 -18.25
N TYR A 271 -1.11 -16.00 -17.65
CA TYR A 271 -1.87 -14.82 -18.02
C TYR A 271 -0.93 -13.67 -18.39
N GLY A 272 -1.29 -12.95 -19.46
CA GLY A 272 -0.53 -11.82 -19.97
C GLY A 272 0.94 -12.13 -20.35
N PRO A 273 1.67 -11.11 -20.81
CA PRO A 273 3.07 -11.28 -21.22
C PRO A 273 4.01 -11.51 -20.03
N ALA A 274 3.60 -11.11 -18.82
CA ALA A 274 4.30 -11.41 -17.57
C ALA A 274 4.36 -12.92 -17.25
N LEU A 275 3.49 -13.71 -17.89
CA LEU A 275 3.23 -15.12 -17.56
C LEU A 275 2.82 -15.29 -16.09
N ALA A 276 1.92 -14.42 -15.61
CA ALA A 276 1.40 -14.55 -14.25
C ALA A 276 0.47 -15.75 -14.17
N HIS A 277 0.45 -16.47 -13.04
CA HIS A 277 -0.48 -17.59 -12.83
C HIS A 277 -1.26 -17.37 -11.53
N PRO A 278 -2.42 -18.03 -11.34
CA PRO A 278 -3.04 -18.12 -10.03
C PRO A 278 -2.13 -18.85 -9.05
N ASP A 279 -2.19 -18.50 -7.78
CA ASP A 279 -1.33 -19.13 -6.75
C ASP A 279 -1.97 -20.41 -6.21
N VAL A 280 -3.29 -20.34 -6.01
CA VAL A 280 -4.11 -21.38 -5.39
C VAL A 280 -5.30 -21.69 -6.29
N ALA A 281 -5.79 -22.92 -6.23
CA ALA A 281 -7.08 -23.28 -6.80
C ALA A 281 -7.79 -24.31 -5.92
N SER A 282 -9.12 -24.22 -5.87
CA SER A 282 -9.93 -25.12 -5.06
C SER A 282 -9.82 -26.58 -5.53
N PHE A 283 -9.79 -27.52 -4.60
CA PHE A 283 -9.72 -28.96 -4.87
C PHE A 283 -10.54 -29.74 -3.84
N SER A 284 -11.44 -30.63 -4.27
CA SER A 284 -12.26 -31.45 -3.37
C SER A 284 -12.01 -32.94 -3.69
N PRO A 285 -11.28 -33.70 -2.86
CA PRO A 285 -10.99 -35.11 -3.08
C PRO A 285 -12.21 -36.00 -2.77
N GLY A 286 -13.34 -35.74 -3.41
CA GLY A 286 -14.58 -36.48 -3.24
C GLY A 286 -15.80 -35.74 -3.77
N PRO A 287 -16.97 -36.39 -3.83
CA PRO A 287 -18.22 -35.75 -4.25
C PRO A 287 -18.64 -34.64 -3.28
N VAL A 288 -19.29 -33.60 -3.79
CA VAL A 288 -19.91 -32.53 -3.00
C VAL A 288 -21.41 -32.54 -3.26
N VAL A 289 -22.20 -32.88 -2.24
CA VAL A 289 -23.65 -33.10 -2.36
C VAL A 289 -24.37 -32.30 -1.28
N PHE A 290 -24.80 -31.09 -1.61
CA PHE A 290 -25.50 -30.21 -0.65
C PHE A 290 -26.90 -30.75 -0.33
N GLN A 291 -27.29 -30.77 0.94
CA GLN A 291 -28.66 -31.15 1.33
C GLN A 291 -29.72 -30.17 0.80
N SER A 292 -29.34 -28.89 0.62
CA SER A 292 -30.19 -27.86 -0.01
C SER A 292 -30.41 -28.04 -1.51
N GLY A 293 -29.86 -29.11 -2.11
CA GLY A 293 -29.87 -29.34 -3.55
C GLY A 293 -28.68 -28.74 -4.30
N GLY A 294 -28.39 -29.32 -5.47
CA GLY A 294 -27.20 -29.02 -6.27
C GLY A 294 -26.02 -29.94 -5.96
N GLY A 295 -24.80 -29.45 -6.14
CA GLY A 295 -23.56 -30.21 -5.96
C GLY A 295 -22.86 -30.56 -7.27
N TYR A 296 -21.73 -31.24 -7.15
CA TYR A 296 -20.89 -31.69 -8.27
C TYR A 296 -20.06 -32.89 -7.85
N ASP A 297 -19.64 -33.69 -8.82
CA ASP A 297 -18.76 -34.83 -8.57
C ASP A 297 -17.29 -34.44 -8.81
N ASN A 298 -16.37 -35.21 -8.23
CA ASN A 298 -14.95 -35.10 -8.49
C ASN A 298 -14.36 -36.51 -8.67
N PRO A 299 -14.57 -37.13 -9.84
CA PRO A 299 -14.09 -38.48 -10.09
C PRO A 299 -12.56 -38.59 -9.97
N HIS A 300 -12.07 -39.76 -9.51
CA HIS A 300 -10.64 -39.95 -9.29
C HIS A 300 -9.80 -39.64 -10.54
N GLY A 301 -10.22 -40.12 -11.72
CA GLY A 301 -9.48 -39.88 -12.97
C GLY A 301 -9.34 -38.38 -13.28
N PHE A 302 -10.40 -37.61 -13.04
CA PHE A 302 -10.37 -36.15 -13.17
C PHE A 302 -9.43 -35.51 -12.14
N LEU A 303 -9.51 -35.91 -10.86
CA LEU A 303 -8.67 -35.33 -9.80
C LEU A 303 -7.17 -35.55 -10.03
N VAL A 304 -6.76 -36.70 -10.58
CA VAL A 304 -5.37 -36.94 -10.98
C VAL A 304 -4.93 -35.95 -12.05
N GLN A 305 -5.74 -35.77 -13.10
CA GLN A 305 -5.45 -34.78 -14.16
C GLN A 305 -5.40 -33.35 -13.62
N GLN A 306 -6.23 -33.01 -12.64
CA GLN A 306 -6.18 -31.69 -11.98
C GLN A 306 -4.85 -31.50 -11.24
N LEU A 307 -4.42 -32.46 -10.41
CA LEU A 307 -3.15 -32.35 -9.67
C LEU A 307 -1.93 -32.31 -10.61
N GLU A 308 -1.94 -33.11 -11.67
CA GLU A 308 -0.91 -33.05 -12.72
C GLU A 308 -0.84 -31.65 -13.37
N HIS A 309 -2.00 -31.07 -13.67
CA HIS A 309 -2.09 -29.72 -14.22
C HIS A 309 -1.62 -28.65 -13.23
N PHE A 310 -1.99 -28.78 -11.95
CA PHE A 310 -1.58 -27.87 -10.88
C PHE A 310 -0.05 -27.84 -10.75
N MET A 311 0.59 -29.02 -10.68
CA MET A 311 2.05 -29.13 -10.63
C MET A 311 2.72 -28.55 -11.87
N LYS A 312 2.14 -28.75 -13.07
CA LYS A 312 2.69 -28.23 -14.33
C LYS A 312 2.70 -26.69 -14.38
N ILE A 313 1.67 -26.04 -13.83
CA ILE A 313 1.51 -24.58 -13.86
C ILE A 313 2.09 -23.91 -12.61
N GLY A 314 2.32 -24.66 -11.53
CA GLY A 314 2.77 -24.12 -10.24
C GLY A 314 1.64 -23.60 -9.36
N VAL A 315 0.44 -24.18 -9.47
CA VAL A 315 -0.72 -23.87 -8.64
C VAL A 315 -0.77 -24.82 -7.44
N ARG A 316 -1.01 -24.31 -6.23
CA ARG A 316 -1.20 -25.14 -5.04
C ARG A 316 -2.70 -25.46 -4.85
N PRO A 317 -3.08 -26.72 -4.57
CA PRO A 317 -4.46 -27.02 -4.20
C PRO A 317 -4.78 -26.46 -2.80
N GLU A 318 -5.94 -25.79 -2.67
CA GLU A 318 -6.64 -25.64 -1.39
C GLU A 318 -7.75 -26.68 -1.31
N ILE A 319 -7.68 -27.52 -0.28
CA ILE A 319 -8.60 -28.63 -0.09
C ILE A 319 -9.88 -28.08 0.55
N GLU A 320 -10.94 -28.01 -0.24
CA GLU A 320 -12.27 -27.60 0.22
C GLU A 320 -12.95 -28.77 0.94
N VAL A 321 -12.87 -28.77 2.27
CA VAL A 321 -13.39 -29.83 3.12
C VAL A 321 -14.88 -29.61 3.35
N PHE A 322 -15.70 -30.10 2.41
CA PHE A 322 -17.16 -30.06 2.54
C PHE A 322 -17.70 -31.10 3.52
N ASN A 323 -17.11 -32.30 3.54
CA ASN A 323 -17.67 -33.46 4.21
C ASN A 323 -16.59 -34.41 4.79
N HIS A 324 -16.99 -35.37 5.60
CA HIS A 324 -16.06 -36.34 6.19
C HIS A 324 -15.45 -37.28 5.14
N THR A 325 -16.18 -37.60 4.06
CA THR A 325 -15.62 -38.34 2.92
C THR A 325 -14.37 -37.65 2.34
N ILE A 326 -14.36 -36.33 2.21
CA ILE A 326 -13.18 -35.56 1.77
C ILE A 326 -12.03 -35.66 2.77
N VAL A 327 -12.30 -35.62 4.07
CA VAL A 327 -11.27 -35.81 5.12
C VAL A 327 -10.63 -37.18 4.99
N GLU A 328 -11.45 -38.23 4.86
CA GLU A 328 -10.98 -39.61 4.69
C GLU A 328 -10.11 -39.76 3.45
N ASN A 329 -10.56 -39.26 2.31
CA ASN A 329 -9.83 -39.36 1.05
C ASN A 329 -8.53 -38.53 1.05
N ALA A 330 -8.56 -37.31 1.61
CA ALA A 330 -7.38 -36.47 1.73
C ALA A 330 -6.31 -37.11 2.61
N THR A 331 -6.70 -37.69 3.75
CA THR A 331 -5.76 -38.27 4.73
C THR A 331 -5.31 -39.69 4.38
N SER A 332 -5.92 -40.31 3.36
CA SER A 332 -5.55 -41.63 2.86
C SER A 332 -5.06 -41.57 1.41
N ILE A 333 -5.92 -41.85 0.43
CA ILE A 333 -5.58 -42.09 -0.98
C ILE A 333 -4.96 -40.88 -1.67
N TYR A 334 -5.24 -39.66 -1.23
CA TYR A 334 -4.68 -38.43 -1.82
C TYR A 334 -3.51 -37.84 -1.01
N ARG A 335 -3.18 -38.39 0.17
CA ARG A 335 -2.22 -37.78 1.10
C ARG A 335 -0.89 -37.42 0.45
N ASP A 336 -0.26 -38.40 -0.18
CA ASP A 336 1.07 -38.22 -0.77
C ASP A 336 1.02 -37.31 -2.01
N ALA A 337 -0.06 -37.38 -2.80
CA ALA A 337 -0.25 -36.51 -3.95
C ALA A 337 -0.43 -35.04 -3.54
N LEU A 338 -1.16 -34.79 -2.45
CA LEU A 338 -1.36 -33.44 -1.91
C LEU A 338 -0.04 -32.86 -1.36
N GLN A 339 0.74 -33.65 -0.61
CA GLN A 339 2.07 -33.21 -0.14
C GLN A 339 3.03 -32.92 -1.29
N LYS A 340 3.02 -33.75 -2.34
CA LYS A 340 3.82 -33.53 -3.55
C LYS A 340 3.40 -32.27 -4.32
N SER A 341 2.13 -31.87 -4.22
CA SER A 341 1.63 -30.65 -4.87
C SER A 341 2.06 -29.36 -4.17
N GLY A 342 2.72 -29.46 -3.01
CA GLY A 342 3.37 -28.36 -2.31
C GLY A 342 2.99 -28.30 -0.84
N VAL A 343 3.95 -27.91 0.00
CA VAL A 343 3.78 -27.74 1.45
C VAL A 343 3.96 -26.27 1.85
N PRO A 344 3.24 -25.77 2.87
CA PRO A 344 2.21 -26.47 3.67
C PRO A 344 0.97 -26.84 2.85
N VAL A 345 0.28 -27.93 3.19
CA VAL A 345 -1.00 -28.30 2.55
C VAL A 345 -2.10 -27.34 3.05
N LEU A 346 -2.90 -26.80 2.14
CA LEU A 346 -3.91 -25.78 2.45
C LEU A 346 -5.29 -26.42 2.59
N PHE A 347 -6.01 -26.16 3.68
CA PHE A 347 -7.36 -26.68 3.91
C PHE A 347 -8.34 -25.54 4.19
N MET A 348 -9.54 -25.65 3.61
CA MET A 348 -10.69 -24.80 3.91
C MET A 348 -11.79 -25.66 4.52
N LEU A 349 -12.13 -25.44 5.79
CA LEU A 349 -13.24 -26.12 6.44
C LEU A 349 -14.56 -25.42 6.06
N VAL A 350 -15.40 -26.12 5.30
CA VAL A 350 -16.73 -25.64 4.92
C VAL A 350 -17.75 -26.06 6.00
N ALA A 351 -17.62 -25.44 7.17
CA ALA A 351 -18.39 -25.83 8.35
C ALA A 351 -19.83 -25.28 8.33
N ALA A 352 -20.74 -25.97 9.04
CA ALA A 352 -22.16 -25.63 9.15
C ALA A 352 -22.93 -25.55 7.80
N VAL A 353 -22.42 -26.18 6.75
CA VAL A 353 -23.13 -26.38 5.47
C VAL A 353 -23.52 -27.85 5.37
N ASP A 354 -24.83 -28.12 5.42
CA ASP A 354 -25.37 -29.49 5.42
C ASP A 354 -24.97 -30.25 4.13
N GLN A 355 -24.31 -31.40 4.27
CA GLN A 355 -23.88 -32.29 3.20
C GLN A 355 -24.54 -33.67 3.28
N HIS A 356 -24.63 -34.32 2.12
CA HIS A 356 -24.96 -35.74 2.03
C HIS A 356 -23.76 -36.56 1.59
N ARG A 357 -23.73 -37.81 2.06
CA ARG A 357 -23.07 -38.93 1.38
C ARG A 357 -24.15 -39.71 0.64
N ARG A 358 -23.90 -39.99 -0.65
CA ARG A 358 -24.77 -40.87 -1.43
C ARG A 358 -24.14 -42.26 -1.48
N ASP A 359 -24.84 -43.26 -1.00
CA ASP A 359 -24.42 -44.64 -1.20
C ASP A 359 -24.50 -45.00 -2.69
N ALA A 360 -23.42 -45.56 -3.24
CA ALA A 360 -23.30 -45.80 -4.67
C ALA A 360 -24.19 -46.95 -5.18
N VAL A 361 -24.67 -47.83 -4.28
CA VAL A 361 -25.44 -49.03 -4.64
C VAL A 361 -26.93 -48.77 -4.45
N SER A 362 -27.34 -48.35 -3.26
CA SER A 362 -28.73 -48.10 -2.87
C SER A 362 -29.24 -46.71 -3.32
N GLY A 363 -28.33 -45.74 -3.47
CA GLY A 363 -28.68 -44.34 -3.74
C GLY A 363 -29.17 -43.57 -2.51
N GLU A 364 -29.21 -44.20 -1.34
CA GLU A 364 -29.59 -43.59 -0.05
C GLU A 364 -28.66 -42.43 0.32
N LEU A 365 -29.20 -41.50 1.10
CA LEU A 365 -28.54 -40.24 1.49
C LEU A 365 -28.36 -40.18 3.00
N ASP A 366 -27.11 -40.23 3.45
CA ASP A 366 -26.72 -40.06 4.85
C ASP A 366 -26.17 -38.65 5.10
N ASP A 367 -26.16 -38.23 6.36
CA ASP A 367 -25.49 -36.98 6.77
C ASP A 367 -23.96 -37.19 6.76
N ASP A 368 -23.25 -36.35 6.02
CA ASP A 368 -21.78 -36.37 5.90
C ASP A 368 -21.18 -35.00 6.26
N SER A 369 -21.97 -34.15 6.90
CA SER A 369 -21.60 -32.78 7.28
C SER A 369 -20.49 -32.78 8.32
N LEU A 370 -19.56 -31.81 8.25
CA LEU A 370 -18.53 -31.64 9.28
C LEU A 370 -19.08 -31.26 10.66
N ILE A 371 -20.22 -30.57 10.68
CA ILE A 371 -21.07 -30.39 11.86
C ILE A 371 -22.39 -31.04 11.48
N ASP A 372 -22.76 -32.10 12.19
CA ASP A 372 -23.98 -32.83 11.91
C ASP A 372 -25.22 -31.92 11.98
N VAL A 373 -26.26 -32.29 11.23
CA VAL A 373 -27.46 -31.46 11.07
C VAL A 373 -28.13 -31.15 12.41
N ALA A 374 -28.09 -32.06 13.40
CA ALA A 374 -28.70 -31.85 14.69
C ALA A 374 -27.94 -30.79 15.51
N SER A 375 -26.61 -30.94 15.61
CA SER A 375 -25.72 -29.96 16.24
C SER A 375 -25.83 -28.59 15.56
N ARG A 376 -25.87 -28.54 14.23
CA ARG A 376 -26.03 -27.28 13.49
C ARG A 376 -27.36 -26.58 13.81
N LYS A 377 -28.47 -27.32 13.89
CA LYS A 377 -29.78 -26.75 14.27
C LYS A 377 -29.78 -26.24 15.72
N GLN A 378 -29.09 -26.94 16.63
CA GLN A 378 -28.92 -26.50 18.01
C GLN A 378 -28.12 -25.18 18.06
N ILE A 379 -27.00 -25.10 17.34
CA ILE A 379 -26.21 -23.87 17.23
C ILE A 379 -27.05 -22.73 16.67
N ALA A 380 -27.80 -22.96 15.59
CA ALA A 380 -28.67 -21.94 15.00
C ALA A 380 -29.71 -21.40 16.00
N THR A 381 -30.25 -22.28 16.86
CA THR A 381 -31.19 -21.89 17.92
C THR A 381 -30.51 -21.02 18.98
N LEU A 382 -29.29 -21.37 19.39
CA LEU A 382 -28.50 -20.57 20.33
C LEU A 382 -28.17 -19.19 19.75
N LEU A 383 -27.84 -19.09 18.46
CA LEU A 383 -27.53 -17.80 17.83
C LEU A 383 -28.77 -16.90 17.67
N GLN A 384 -29.98 -17.43 17.79
CA GLN A 384 -31.21 -16.62 17.76
C GLN A 384 -31.45 -15.85 19.06
N SER A 385 -30.95 -16.31 20.21
CA SER A 385 -31.10 -15.59 21.48
C SER A 385 -30.30 -14.29 21.50
N GLY A 386 -29.15 -14.27 20.82
CA GLY A 386 -28.30 -13.10 20.66
C GLY A 386 -27.43 -12.74 21.86
N ASP A 387 -27.43 -13.55 22.93
CA ASP A 387 -26.64 -13.32 24.13
C ASP A 387 -25.25 -14.00 24.07
N ALA A 388 -24.31 -13.48 24.87
CA ALA A 388 -22.92 -13.93 24.87
C ALA A 388 -22.73 -15.37 25.40
N GLU A 389 -23.59 -15.83 26.33
CA GLU A 389 -23.52 -17.18 26.90
C GLU A 389 -23.92 -18.23 25.85
N SER A 390 -25.01 -17.96 25.12
CA SER A 390 -25.48 -18.78 24.01
C SER A 390 -24.47 -18.78 22.86
N ALA A 391 -23.83 -17.65 22.54
CA ALA A 391 -22.74 -17.60 21.57
C ALA A 391 -21.53 -18.45 22.01
N ALA A 392 -21.15 -18.42 23.29
CA ALA A 392 -20.06 -19.25 23.83
C ALA A 392 -20.43 -20.75 23.82
N ALA A 393 -21.67 -21.09 24.13
CA ALA A 393 -22.17 -22.47 24.03
C ALA A 393 -22.17 -22.97 22.57
N ALA A 394 -22.57 -22.11 21.63
CA ALA A 394 -22.50 -22.38 20.20
C ALA A 394 -21.06 -22.64 19.72
N VAL A 395 -20.08 -21.82 20.17
CA VAL A 395 -18.66 -22.04 19.90
C VAL A 395 -18.20 -23.41 20.41
N ARG A 396 -18.59 -23.78 21.64
CA ARG A 396 -18.20 -25.08 22.22
C ARG A 396 -18.74 -26.25 21.41
N ILE A 397 -20.03 -26.26 21.08
CA ILE A 397 -20.66 -27.33 20.27
C ILE A 397 -19.97 -27.43 18.90
N ALA A 398 -19.75 -26.29 18.23
CA ALA A 398 -19.08 -26.27 16.93
C ALA A 398 -17.62 -26.75 17.02
N ALA A 399 -16.89 -26.36 18.07
CA ALA A 399 -15.51 -26.79 18.27
C ALA A 399 -15.42 -28.29 18.57
N ASP A 400 -16.31 -28.83 19.39
CA ASP A 400 -16.34 -30.25 19.71
C ASP A 400 -16.63 -31.11 18.48
N ALA A 401 -17.53 -30.66 17.59
CA ALA A 401 -17.81 -31.32 16.32
C ALA A 401 -16.62 -31.30 15.35
N LEU A 402 -15.89 -30.17 15.26
CA LEU A 402 -14.83 -29.97 14.28
C LEU A 402 -13.44 -30.44 14.73
N ARG A 403 -13.19 -30.52 16.05
CA ARG A 403 -11.87 -30.87 16.61
C ARG A 403 -11.31 -32.19 16.07
N PRO A 404 -12.09 -33.29 15.97
CA PRO A 404 -11.58 -34.54 15.39
C PRO A 404 -11.08 -34.38 13.94
N THR A 405 -11.77 -33.56 13.14
CA THR A 405 -11.35 -33.27 11.75
C THR A 405 -10.04 -32.48 11.74
N VAL A 406 -9.94 -31.42 12.55
CA VAL A 406 -8.72 -30.59 12.63
C VAL A 406 -7.51 -31.41 13.10
N GLU A 407 -7.67 -32.21 14.14
CA GLU A 407 -6.62 -33.07 14.68
C GLU A 407 -6.16 -34.11 13.66
N LYS A 408 -7.10 -34.78 12.99
CA LYS A 408 -6.80 -35.77 11.95
C LYS A 408 -6.04 -35.15 10.77
N LEU A 409 -6.43 -33.95 10.33
CA LEU A 409 -5.73 -33.22 9.27
C LEU A 409 -4.30 -32.86 9.70
N ARG A 410 -4.11 -32.31 10.91
CA ARG A 410 -2.77 -31.94 11.43
C ARG A 410 -1.87 -33.15 11.65
N GLU A 411 -2.43 -34.28 12.11
CA GLU A 411 -1.70 -35.54 12.29
C GLU A 411 -1.14 -36.05 10.95
N HIS A 412 -1.96 -36.06 9.90
CA HIS A 412 -1.55 -36.59 8.59
C HIS A 412 -0.73 -35.59 7.76
N PHE A 413 -0.90 -34.29 8.02
CA PHE A 413 -0.22 -33.18 7.36
C PHE A 413 0.44 -32.23 8.38
N PRO A 414 1.63 -32.58 8.91
CA PRO A 414 2.31 -31.76 9.92
C PRO A 414 2.66 -30.34 9.43
N SER A 415 2.89 -30.19 8.12
CA SER A 415 3.00 -28.89 7.46
C SER A 415 1.68 -28.61 6.73
N SER A 416 0.75 -28.00 7.43
CA SER A 416 -0.55 -27.60 6.89
C SER A 416 -0.98 -26.23 7.40
N ARG A 417 -1.89 -25.60 6.66
CA ARG A 417 -2.64 -24.41 7.09
C ARG A 417 -4.13 -24.72 6.98
N ILE A 418 -4.87 -24.51 8.05
CA ILE A 418 -6.29 -24.81 8.11
C ILE A 418 -7.06 -23.51 8.33
N SER A 419 -7.91 -23.16 7.37
CA SER A 419 -8.87 -22.06 7.44
C SER A 419 -10.29 -22.57 7.67
N ILE A 420 -11.18 -21.68 8.08
CA ILE A 420 -12.60 -21.97 8.23
C ILE A 420 -13.45 -20.87 7.59
N LEU A 421 -14.56 -21.28 6.98
CA LEU A 421 -15.70 -20.42 6.65
C LEU A 421 -16.94 -20.89 7.42
N LEU A 422 -17.90 -19.98 7.60
CA LEU A 422 -19.21 -20.30 8.16
C LEU A 422 -20.29 -19.58 7.35
N PRO A 423 -21.50 -20.15 7.15
CA PRO A 423 -22.54 -19.50 6.37
C PRO A 423 -23.40 -18.54 7.21
N GLY A 424 -23.69 -17.36 6.66
CA GLY A 424 -24.73 -16.45 7.16
C GLY A 424 -24.59 -16.09 8.64
N ALA A 425 -25.61 -16.38 9.44
CA ALA A 425 -25.67 -16.01 10.86
C ALA A 425 -24.56 -16.66 11.71
N PHE A 426 -23.95 -17.76 11.25
CA PHE A 426 -22.87 -18.43 11.95
C PHE A 426 -21.57 -17.60 11.99
N HIS A 427 -21.47 -16.52 11.21
CA HIS A 427 -20.36 -15.56 11.34
C HIS A 427 -20.19 -15.03 12.77
N ALA A 428 -21.25 -14.98 13.59
CA ALA A 428 -21.20 -14.56 14.99
C ALA A 428 -20.21 -15.36 15.86
N ILE A 429 -19.90 -16.60 15.46
CA ILE A 429 -18.98 -17.49 16.20
C ILE A 429 -17.66 -17.72 15.46
N LEU A 430 -17.44 -17.10 14.30
CA LEU A 430 -16.30 -17.39 13.41
C LEU A 430 -14.95 -17.23 14.12
N VAL A 431 -14.72 -16.07 14.73
CA VAL A 431 -13.45 -15.78 15.44
C VAL A 431 -13.29 -16.66 16.67
N GLY A 432 -14.35 -16.81 17.48
CA GLY A 432 -14.32 -17.64 18.68
C GLY A 432 -13.99 -19.10 18.36
N LEU A 433 -14.59 -19.64 17.30
CA LEU A 433 -14.35 -21.00 16.83
C LEU A 433 -12.95 -21.20 16.25
N ALA A 434 -12.48 -20.27 15.42
CA ALA A 434 -11.14 -20.34 14.85
C ALA A 434 -10.06 -20.35 15.94
N LEU A 435 -10.25 -19.58 17.02
CA LEU A 435 -9.35 -19.58 18.17
C LEU A 435 -9.45 -20.85 19.01
N ALA A 436 -10.65 -21.37 19.24
CA ALA A 436 -10.87 -22.61 20.01
C ALA A 436 -10.26 -23.86 19.34
N LEU A 437 -10.07 -23.81 18.02
CA LEU A 437 -9.45 -24.85 17.21
C LEU A 437 -8.00 -24.52 16.80
N ASP A 438 -7.46 -23.39 17.27
CA ASP A 438 -6.12 -22.90 16.93
C ASP A 438 -5.85 -22.81 15.40
N LEU A 439 -6.85 -22.43 14.61
CA LEU A 439 -6.75 -22.38 13.15
C LEU A 439 -5.75 -21.32 12.66
N ASP A 440 -5.37 -21.39 11.39
CA ASP A 440 -4.38 -20.52 10.76
C ASP A 440 -5.01 -19.34 10.02
N GLY A 441 -6.24 -19.50 9.55
CA GLY A 441 -6.94 -18.47 8.79
C GLY A 441 -8.46 -18.53 8.94
N VAL A 442 -9.10 -17.46 8.47
CA VAL A 442 -10.55 -17.27 8.51
C VAL A 442 -11.01 -16.70 7.17
N ARG A 443 -12.16 -17.16 6.69
CA ARG A 443 -12.74 -16.71 5.43
C ARG A 443 -14.05 -16.00 5.67
N VAL A 444 -14.23 -14.88 4.97
CA VAL A 444 -15.49 -14.12 4.89
C VAL A 444 -15.71 -13.63 3.46
N GLY A 445 -16.96 -13.39 3.10
CA GLY A 445 -17.30 -12.78 1.83
C GLY A 445 -18.77 -12.93 1.50
N LEU A 446 -19.21 -12.22 0.46
CA LEU A 446 -20.59 -12.29 -0.02
C LEU A 446 -21.00 -13.70 -0.47
N GLU A 447 -20.03 -14.55 -0.80
CA GLU A 447 -20.24 -15.97 -1.03
C GLU A 447 -20.85 -16.69 0.18
N ASP A 448 -20.36 -16.37 1.39
CA ASP A 448 -20.64 -17.11 2.62
C ASP A 448 -21.78 -16.44 3.41
N ALA A 449 -21.81 -15.10 3.43
CA ALA A 449 -22.89 -14.32 4.04
C ALA A 449 -23.10 -12.99 3.31
N LEU A 450 -24.35 -12.55 3.20
CA LEU A 450 -24.70 -11.26 2.58
C LEU A 450 -24.82 -10.11 3.57
N ASN A 451 -24.57 -10.37 4.86
CA ASN A 451 -24.78 -9.44 5.96
C ASN A 451 -23.47 -9.17 6.71
N VAL A 452 -23.46 -8.09 7.47
CA VAL A 452 -22.38 -7.73 8.42
C VAL A 452 -22.99 -7.23 9.72
N PHE A 453 -22.34 -7.54 10.84
CA PHE A 453 -22.74 -7.03 12.15
C PHE A 453 -22.37 -5.54 12.26
N ASP A 454 -23.33 -4.72 12.69
CA ASP A 454 -23.14 -3.29 12.86
C ASP A 454 -23.94 -2.82 14.08
N PRO A 455 -23.27 -2.46 15.19
CA PRO A 455 -23.95 -2.06 16.43
C PRO A 455 -24.70 -0.73 16.30
N ARG A 456 -24.47 0.04 15.24
CA ARG A 456 -25.12 1.35 15.02
C ARG A 456 -26.57 1.22 14.57
N VAL A 457 -27.01 0.05 14.11
CA VAL A 457 -28.40 -0.17 13.64
C VAL A 457 -29.21 -1.02 14.60
N PRO A 458 -30.52 -0.75 14.75
CA PRO A 458 -31.44 -1.64 15.44
C PRO A 458 -31.37 -3.07 14.92
N GLY A 459 -31.21 -4.02 15.83
CA GLY A 459 -31.03 -5.43 15.51
C GLY A 459 -29.60 -5.86 15.18
N GLY A 460 -28.64 -4.92 15.15
CA GLY A 460 -27.20 -5.18 15.14
C GLY A 460 -26.64 -5.75 13.84
N ILE A 461 -27.41 -5.73 12.75
CA ILE A 461 -27.04 -6.36 11.47
C ILE A 461 -27.67 -5.64 10.29
N ARG A 462 -26.90 -5.53 9.20
CA ARG A 462 -27.32 -4.93 7.93
C ARG A 462 -26.78 -5.74 6.75
N ARG A 463 -27.20 -5.43 5.52
CA ARG A 463 -26.50 -5.92 4.32
C ARG A 463 -25.07 -5.38 4.29
N ALA A 464 -24.13 -6.25 3.93
CA ALA A 464 -22.74 -5.87 3.74
C ALA A 464 -22.58 -5.09 2.43
N CYS A 465 -21.83 -3.98 2.47
CA CYS A 465 -21.58 -3.12 1.32
C CYS A 465 -20.40 -3.63 0.45
N GLY A 466 -20.38 -4.94 0.18
CA GLY A 466 -19.25 -5.65 -0.44
C GLY A 466 -18.47 -6.51 0.57
N THR A 467 -17.51 -7.30 0.08
CA THR A 467 -16.70 -8.17 0.95
C THR A 467 -15.72 -7.38 1.80
N GLY A 468 -15.21 -6.26 1.29
CA GLY A 468 -14.33 -5.37 2.05
C GLY A 468 -14.92 -4.92 3.39
N ASP A 469 -16.24 -4.71 3.45
CA ASP A 469 -16.98 -4.35 4.66
C ASP A 469 -16.95 -5.49 5.71
N GLN A 470 -17.04 -6.74 5.26
CA GLN A 470 -16.93 -7.91 6.14
C GLN A 470 -15.49 -8.16 6.60
N VAL A 471 -14.52 -7.95 5.71
CA VAL A 471 -13.09 -8.03 6.06
C VAL A 471 -12.74 -6.96 7.09
N ARG A 472 -13.26 -5.73 6.93
CA ARG A 472 -13.11 -4.65 7.91
C ARG A 472 -13.67 -5.05 9.27
N ALA A 473 -14.90 -5.55 9.31
CA ALA A 473 -15.55 -5.98 10.56
C ALA A 473 -14.74 -7.08 11.27
N LEU A 474 -14.31 -8.10 10.51
CA LEU A 474 -13.47 -9.19 11.01
C LEU A 474 -12.11 -8.70 11.52
N ARG A 475 -11.44 -7.80 10.77
CA ARG A 475 -10.17 -7.22 11.18
C ARG A 475 -10.31 -6.47 12.51
N LEU A 476 -11.32 -5.61 12.63
CA LEU A 476 -11.56 -4.85 13.86
C LEU A 476 -11.84 -5.78 15.05
N GLU A 477 -12.58 -6.87 14.83
CA GLU A 477 -12.82 -7.88 15.86
C GLU A 477 -11.51 -8.57 16.31
N LEU A 478 -10.65 -8.96 15.37
CA LEU A 478 -9.34 -9.56 15.67
C LEU A 478 -8.41 -8.59 16.41
N GLU A 479 -8.35 -7.33 15.96
CA GLU A 479 -7.58 -6.27 16.61
C GLU A 479 -8.06 -6.02 18.05
N CYS A 480 -9.38 -6.00 18.29
CA CYS A 480 -9.95 -5.86 19.63
C CYS A 480 -9.55 -7.00 20.57
N ARG A 481 -9.25 -8.20 20.02
CA ARG A 481 -8.78 -9.37 20.76
C ARG A 481 -7.25 -9.48 20.81
N GLY A 482 -6.51 -8.52 20.26
CA GLY A 482 -5.05 -8.51 20.22
C GLY A 482 -4.44 -9.56 19.28
N ILE A 483 -5.19 -10.00 18.26
CA ILE A 483 -4.74 -10.99 17.26
C ILE A 483 -4.22 -10.23 16.04
N ALA A 484 -3.01 -10.57 15.60
CA ALA A 484 -2.42 -9.98 14.41
C ALA A 484 -3.02 -10.58 13.12
N ILE A 485 -2.98 -9.82 12.03
CA ILE A 485 -3.39 -10.29 10.71
C ILE A 485 -2.16 -10.35 9.81
N LEU A 486 -1.99 -11.46 9.13
CA LEU A 486 -0.95 -11.63 8.12
C LEU A 486 -1.39 -10.93 6.83
N ASP A 487 -0.56 -10.02 6.33
CA ASP A 487 -0.75 -9.41 5.02
C ASP A 487 -0.32 -10.37 3.88
N PRO A 488 -0.65 -10.08 2.60
CA PRO A 488 -0.32 -10.97 1.49
C PRO A 488 1.18 -11.30 1.35
N GLU A 489 2.07 -10.36 1.65
CA GLU A 489 3.52 -10.57 1.51
C GLU A 489 4.05 -11.52 2.59
N ALA A 490 3.63 -11.29 3.85
CA ALA A 490 3.96 -12.16 4.97
C ALA A 490 3.40 -13.57 4.76
N LEU A 491 2.14 -13.69 4.31
CA LEU A 491 1.53 -14.98 4.06
C LEU A 491 2.22 -15.74 2.92
N ARG A 492 2.63 -15.06 1.85
CA ARG A 492 3.42 -15.71 0.78
C ARG A 492 4.71 -16.34 1.30
N ASP A 493 5.38 -15.69 2.25
CA ASP A 493 6.59 -16.23 2.85
C ASP A 493 6.30 -17.47 3.71
N GLU A 494 5.27 -17.40 4.57
CA GLU A 494 4.85 -18.55 5.37
C GLU A 494 4.40 -19.75 4.52
N LEU A 495 3.79 -19.45 3.38
CA LEU A 495 3.33 -20.46 2.44
C LEU A 495 4.44 -20.94 1.50
N GLY A 496 5.60 -20.29 1.39
CA GLY A 496 6.60 -20.64 0.37
C GLY A 496 6.15 -20.31 -1.07
N MET A 497 5.36 -19.25 -1.24
CA MET A 497 4.82 -18.72 -2.52
C MET A 497 5.40 -17.35 -2.86
N ALA A 498 6.68 -17.12 -2.53
CA ALA A 498 7.35 -15.87 -2.84
C ALA A 498 7.30 -15.59 -4.36
N ARG A 499 7.03 -14.33 -4.72
CA ARG A 499 7.07 -13.87 -6.12
C ARG A 499 8.47 -14.06 -6.71
N ALA A 500 8.55 -14.20 -8.04
CA ALA A 500 9.81 -14.48 -8.73
C ALA A 500 10.90 -13.43 -8.43
N GLU A 501 10.52 -12.14 -8.41
CA GLU A 501 11.41 -11.03 -8.09
C GLU A 501 11.89 -11.06 -6.62
N ILE A 502 11.02 -11.43 -5.68
CA ILE A 502 11.39 -11.61 -4.26
C ILE A 502 12.39 -12.76 -4.11
N ALA A 503 12.10 -13.90 -4.73
CA ALA A 503 12.98 -15.05 -4.73
C ALA A 503 14.35 -14.72 -5.35
N LEU A 504 14.36 -13.93 -6.42
CA LEU A 504 15.58 -13.48 -7.08
C LEU A 504 16.41 -12.55 -6.17
N PHE A 505 15.78 -11.60 -5.47
CA PHE A 505 16.49 -10.73 -4.51
C PHE A 505 17.05 -11.53 -3.31
N ARG A 506 16.31 -12.52 -2.80
CA ARG A 506 16.83 -13.42 -1.75
C ARG A 506 18.00 -14.26 -2.25
N LYS A 507 17.97 -14.71 -3.50
CA LYS A 507 19.11 -15.38 -4.15
C LYS A 507 20.32 -14.45 -4.25
N THR A 508 20.12 -13.18 -4.56
CA THR A 508 21.17 -12.13 -4.51
C THR A 508 21.75 -12.00 -3.11
N THR A 509 20.90 -11.86 -2.09
CA THR A 509 21.32 -11.75 -0.68
C THR A 509 22.16 -12.96 -0.27
N LYS A 510 21.72 -14.17 -0.61
CA LYS A 510 22.48 -15.41 -0.37
C LYS A 510 23.82 -15.42 -1.11
N ALA A 511 23.85 -15.05 -2.38
CA ALA A 511 25.06 -15.03 -3.19
C ALA A 511 26.09 -14.01 -2.69
N LEU A 512 25.64 -12.90 -2.11
CA LEU A 512 26.51 -11.85 -1.56
C LEU A 512 26.86 -12.05 -0.08
N SER A 513 26.28 -13.06 0.60
CA SER A 513 26.55 -13.34 2.01
C SER A 513 28.04 -13.43 2.40
N PRO A 514 28.97 -13.96 1.58
CA PRO A 514 30.39 -13.96 1.93
C PRO A 514 31.02 -12.57 2.03
N TYR A 515 30.41 -11.56 1.40
CA TYR A 515 30.90 -10.17 1.36
C TYR A 515 30.19 -9.25 2.36
N VAL A 516 29.11 -9.71 3.00
CA VAL A 516 28.32 -8.92 3.97
C VAL A 516 29.18 -8.30 5.08
N PRO A 517 30.15 -9.00 5.69
CA PRO A 517 31.03 -8.40 6.71
C PRO A 517 31.87 -7.22 6.21
N LEU A 518 32.05 -7.10 4.89
CA LEU A 518 32.85 -6.04 4.26
C LEU A 518 32.01 -4.82 3.87
N ALA A 519 30.67 -4.91 3.91
CA ALA A 519 29.78 -3.88 3.38
C ALA A 519 30.01 -2.49 4.00
N ALA A 520 30.33 -2.43 5.29
CA ALA A 520 30.64 -1.20 6.02
C ALA A 520 32.15 -0.90 6.11
N ASN A 521 33.00 -1.60 5.36
CA ASN A 521 34.44 -1.34 5.31
C ASN A 521 34.90 -1.07 3.88
N ALA A 522 34.82 0.19 3.47
CA ALA A 522 35.16 0.62 2.10
C ALA A 522 36.58 0.23 1.66
N GLN A 523 37.55 0.13 2.59
CA GLN A 523 38.94 -0.22 2.27
C GLN A 523 39.12 -1.73 2.00
N ALA A 524 38.22 -2.56 2.52
CA ALA A 524 38.28 -4.01 2.38
C ALA A 524 37.33 -4.55 1.30
N LEU A 525 36.56 -3.68 0.64
CA LEU A 525 35.65 -4.10 -0.42
C LEU A 525 36.42 -4.59 -1.66
N PRO A 526 36.01 -5.72 -2.27
CA PRO A 526 36.54 -6.12 -3.56
C PRO A 526 36.06 -5.15 -4.64
N SER A 527 36.68 -5.20 -5.82
CA SER A 527 36.12 -4.55 -7.01
C SER A 527 34.76 -5.15 -7.40
N ALA A 528 34.07 -4.53 -8.35
CA ALA A 528 32.76 -5.00 -8.83
C ALA A 528 32.82 -6.39 -9.47
N ALA A 529 33.95 -6.78 -10.08
CA ALA A 529 34.07 -8.03 -10.82
C ALA A 529 33.80 -9.29 -9.96
N PRO A 530 34.39 -9.47 -8.77
CA PRO A 530 34.01 -10.55 -7.85
C PRO A 530 32.53 -10.58 -7.47
N LEU A 531 31.91 -9.41 -7.23
CA LEU A 531 30.49 -9.34 -6.87
C LEU A 531 29.60 -9.75 -8.06
N VAL A 532 29.92 -9.28 -9.26
CA VAL A 532 29.24 -9.67 -10.51
C VAL A 532 29.39 -11.17 -10.77
N ALA A 533 30.58 -11.74 -10.53
CA ALA A 533 30.82 -13.17 -10.67
C ALA A 533 29.95 -14.00 -9.70
N ALA A 534 29.86 -13.58 -8.44
CA ALA A 534 28.98 -14.20 -7.44
C ALA A 534 27.50 -14.13 -7.86
N LEU A 535 27.11 -13.09 -8.59
CA LEU A 535 25.74 -12.87 -9.09
C LEU A 535 25.47 -13.45 -10.47
N SER A 536 26.39 -14.18 -11.10
CA SER A 536 26.24 -14.72 -12.46
C SER A 536 24.90 -15.43 -12.70
N SER A 537 24.49 -16.33 -11.81
CA SER A 537 23.22 -17.07 -11.93
C SER A 537 21.96 -16.24 -11.65
N VAL A 538 22.10 -15.06 -11.03
CA VAL A 538 21.02 -14.09 -10.82
C VAL A 538 20.92 -13.19 -12.06
N LEU A 539 22.06 -12.74 -12.59
CA LEU A 539 22.13 -11.91 -13.79
C LEU A 539 21.67 -12.67 -15.04
N ASP A 540 21.87 -13.99 -15.13
CA ASP A 540 21.30 -14.78 -16.22
C ASP A 540 19.76 -14.84 -16.16
N ALA A 541 19.17 -14.96 -14.96
CA ALA A 541 17.72 -14.90 -14.80
C ALA A 541 17.17 -13.52 -15.20
N TYR A 542 17.89 -12.44 -14.88
CA TYR A 542 17.56 -11.11 -15.37
C TYR A 542 17.71 -10.97 -16.90
N ARG A 543 18.74 -11.56 -17.51
CA ARG A 543 18.92 -11.56 -18.96
C ARG A 543 17.71 -12.16 -19.68
N GLN A 544 17.19 -13.29 -19.18
CA GLN A 544 15.98 -13.93 -19.73
C GLN A 544 14.75 -13.01 -19.63
N LEU A 545 14.65 -12.19 -18.58
CA LEU A 545 13.62 -11.17 -18.45
C LEU A 545 13.77 -10.08 -19.53
N GLU A 546 14.98 -9.57 -19.75
CA GLU A 546 15.23 -8.61 -20.83
C GLU A 546 14.99 -9.20 -22.23
N ASP A 547 15.29 -10.48 -22.44
CA ASP A 547 15.07 -11.16 -23.72
C ASP A 547 13.58 -11.20 -24.06
N ARG A 548 12.71 -11.46 -23.07
CA ARG A 548 11.25 -11.37 -23.24
C ARG A 548 10.80 -9.95 -23.55
N PHE A 549 11.36 -8.96 -22.86
CA PHE A 549 11.07 -7.55 -23.13
C PHE A 549 11.48 -7.13 -24.54
N ALA A 550 12.66 -7.53 -25.01
CA ALA A 550 13.09 -7.30 -26.38
C ALA A 550 12.15 -7.95 -27.40
N ALA A 551 11.75 -9.21 -27.16
CA ALA A 551 10.82 -9.93 -28.02
C ALA A 551 9.44 -9.23 -28.10
N GLU A 552 8.93 -8.74 -26.98
CA GLU A 552 7.64 -8.04 -26.93
C GLU A 552 7.68 -6.68 -27.65
N LEU A 553 8.78 -5.94 -27.54
CA LEU A 553 8.95 -4.71 -28.33
C LEU A 553 8.99 -4.97 -29.83
N LEU A 554 9.51 -6.14 -30.25
CA LEU A 554 9.57 -6.53 -31.66
C LEU A 554 8.22 -7.05 -32.17
N SER A 555 7.48 -7.83 -31.37
CA SER A 555 6.15 -8.34 -31.74
C SER A 555 5.13 -7.20 -31.86
N ALA A 556 5.19 -6.21 -30.97
CA ALA A 556 4.31 -5.04 -30.97
C ALA A 556 4.72 -3.95 -31.97
N ALA A 557 5.85 -4.10 -32.68
CA ALA A 557 6.46 -3.02 -33.46
C ALA A 557 5.51 -2.35 -34.49
N ALA A 558 4.55 -3.08 -35.04
CA ALA A 558 3.55 -2.57 -35.99
C ALA A 558 2.40 -1.78 -35.32
N SER A 559 2.05 -2.11 -34.07
CA SER A 559 0.97 -1.46 -33.31
C SER A 559 1.45 -0.30 -32.44
N LEU A 560 2.77 -0.16 -32.23
CA LEU A 560 3.33 0.93 -31.45
C LEU A 560 3.03 2.30 -32.09
N PRO A 561 2.82 3.37 -31.28
CA PRO A 561 2.64 4.74 -31.77
C PRO A 561 3.88 5.29 -32.51
N THR A 562 3.68 6.27 -33.39
CA THR A 562 4.76 7.02 -34.06
C THR A 562 5.18 8.28 -33.32
N ASP A 563 4.30 8.86 -32.51
CA ASP A 563 4.62 10.00 -31.65
C ASP A 563 5.66 9.58 -30.57
N PRO A 564 6.74 10.37 -30.35
CA PRO A 564 7.80 10.01 -29.41
C PRO A 564 7.33 9.80 -27.96
N ALA A 565 6.41 10.64 -27.47
CA ALA A 565 5.95 10.55 -26.09
C ALA A 565 5.04 9.32 -25.89
N ALA A 566 4.16 9.05 -26.86
CA ALA A 566 3.31 7.87 -26.87
C ALA A 566 4.12 6.58 -27.03
N LEU A 567 5.15 6.57 -27.89
CA LEU A 567 6.06 5.42 -28.04
C LEU A 567 6.84 5.16 -26.74
N ALA A 568 7.34 6.21 -26.08
CA ALA A 568 7.99 6.08 -24.79
C ALA A 568 7.04 5.55 -23.71
N ALA A 569 5.78 6.00 -23.70
CA ALA A 569 4.76 5.48 -22.79
C ALA A 569 4.51 3.98 -23.02
N ALA A 570 4.41 3.55 -24.28
CA ALA A 570 4.28 2.13 -24.62
C ALA A 570 5.48 1.30 -24.15
N VAL A 571 6.72 1.80 -24.34
CA VAL A 571 7.93 1.12 -23.83
C VAL A 571 7.90 0.98 -22.30
N ARG A 572 7.52 2.05 -21.59
CA ARG A 572 7.39 2.00 -20.12
C ARG A 572 6.32 1.02 -19.68
N GLU A 573 5.20 0.97 -20.39
CA GLU A 573 4.10 0.04 -20.09
C GLU A 573 4.53 -1.41 -20.33
N THR A 574 5.16 -1.71 -21.47
CA THR A 574 5.72 -3.05 -21.73
C THR A 574 6.73 -3.46 -20.67
N ALA A 575 7.61 -2.54 -20.24
CA ALA A 575 8.58 -2.80 -19.19
C ALA A 575 7.87 -3.11 -17.87
N ARG A 576 6.88 -2.29 -17.49
CA ARG A 576 6.08 -2.45 -16.28
C ARG A 576 5.37 -3.80 -16.23
N VAL A 577 4.63 -4.16 -17.29
CA VAL A 577 3.86 -5.42 -17.36
C VAL A 577 4.80 -6.62 -17.26
N LEU A 578 5.94 -6.59 -17.96
CA LEU A 578 6.90 -7.68 -17.89
C LEU A 578 7.69 -7.71 -16.57
N GLY A 579 7.61 -6.66 -15.75
CA GLY A 579 8.36 -6.53 -14.49
C GLY A 579 9.77 -5.98 -14.66
N VAL A 580 10.17 -5.57 -15.87
CA VAL A 580 11.41 -4.82 -16.13
C VAL A 580 11.29 -3.43 -15.52
N ASN A 581 12.38 -2.93 -14.92
CA ASN A 581 12.38 -1.59 -14.33
C ASN A 581 13.30 -0.65 -15.12
N ILE A 582 12.73 0.46 -15.61
CA ILE A 582 13.48 1.56 -16.20
C ILE A 582 13.81 2.53 -15.07
N ARG A 583 15.02 2.44 -14.54
CA ARG A 583 15.42 3.22 -13.38
C ARG A 583 15.79 4.66 -13.75
N PHE A 584 15.07 5.63 -13.22
CA PHE A 584 15.33 7.06 -13.44
C PHE A 584 16.39 7.58 -12.46
N PHE A 585 17.42 8.21 -12.99
CA PHE A 585 18.49 8.86 -12.22
C PHE A 585 18.56 10.34 -12.59
N ILE A 586 18.88 11.19 -11.62
CA ILE A 586 19.14 12.60 -11.90
C ILE A 586 20.41 12.75 -12.73
N GLU A 587 21.41 11.91 -12.48
CA GLU A 587 22.69 11.92 -13.19
C GLU A 587 22.66 11.12 -14.52
N GLU A 588 21.49 10.67 -14.98
CA GLU A 588 21.35 9.95 -16.26
C GLU A 588 21.83 10.80 -17.46
N GLN A 589 21.77 12.14 -17.33
CA GLN A 589 22.31 13.09 -18.30
C GLN A 589 23.82 12.92 -18.59
N ASP A 590 24.59 12.32 -17.67
CA ASP A 590 26.03 12.09 -17.86
C ASP A 590 26.33 11.14 -19.03
N ARG A 591 25.33 10.38 -19.51
CA ARG A 591 25.44 9.48 -20.68
C ARG A 591 25.15 10.17 -22.02
N TYR A 592 24.58 11.38 -22.01
CA TYR A 592 24.16 12.10 -23.22
C TYR A 592 25.29 12.99 -23.70
N SER A 593 25.71 12.85 -24.96
CA SER A 593 26.83 13.66 -25.48
C SER A 593 26.50 15.15 -25.58
N ASP A 594 25.26 15.51 -25.87
CA ASP A 594 24.87 16.92 -26.02
C ASP A 594 24.22 17.49 -24.74
N HIS A 595 24.48 16.92 -23.56
CA HIS A 595 23.78 17.24 -22.30
C HIS A 595 23.68 18.73 -21.97
N GLU A 596 24.68 19.54 -22.34
CA GLU A 596 24.68 21.01 -22.14
C GLU A 596 23.61 21.74 -22.97
N HIS A 597 23.12 21.10 -24.02
CA HIS A 597 22.14 21.64 -24.96
C HIS A 597 20.76 21.03 -24.81
N LEU A 598 20.57 20.03 -23.94
CA LEU A 598 19.30 19.33 -23.74
C LEU A 598 18.49 19.91 -22.57
N VAL A 599 17.16 19.95 -22.72
CA VAL A 599 16.22 20.37 -21.67
C VAL A 599 15.64 19.15 -20.97
N PHE A 600 16.17 18.81 -19.80
CA PHE A 600 15.74 17.65 -19.01
C PHE A 600 14.50 17.91 -18.13
N SER A 601 13.55 18.77 -18.56
CA SER A 601 12.29 18.96 -17.83
C SER A 601 11.37 17.73 -17.91
N ASP A 602 11.43 16.98 -19.01
CA ASP A 602 10.83 15.66 -19.17
C ASP A 602 11.90 14.68 -19.70
N ILE A 603 12.54 13.97 -18.78
CA ILE A 603 13.53 12.93 -19.10
C ILE A 603 12.87 11.58 -19.41
N TYR A 604 11.58 11.40 -19.10
CA TYR A 604 10.91 10.10 -19.13
C TYR A 604 10.78 9.56 -20.55
N ALA A 605 10.51 10.44 -21.52
CA ALA A 605 10.43 10.08 -22.92
C ALA A 605 11.78 9.63 -23.50
N PRO A 606 12.84 10.47 -23.52
CA PRO A 606 14.11 10.10 -24.13
C PRO A 606 14.79 8.93 -23.41
N GLN A 607 14.64 8.81 -22.08
CA GLN A 607 15.23 7.70 -21.34
C GLN A 607 14.59 6.35 -21.69
N ALA A 608 13.26 6.27 -21.79
CA ALA A 608 12.58 5.03 -22.16
C ALA A 608 12.94 4.60 -23.59
N LEU A 609 12.99 5.55 -24.53
CA LEU A 609 13.40 5.27 -25.92
C LEU A 609 14.84 4.76 -25.98
N ASN A 610 15.78 5.40 -25.27
CA ASN A 610 17.16 4.93 -25.21
C ASN A 610 17.31 3.57 -24.51
N PHE A 611 16.48 3.27 -23.51
CA PHE A 611 16.46 1.96 -22.86
C PHE A 611 16.05 0.85 -23.85
N ALA A 612 15.02 1.07 -24.66
CA ALA A 612 14.63 0.14 -25.74
C ALA A 612 15.77 -0.04 -26.76
N ARG A 613 16.39 1.07 -27.20
CA ARG A 613 17.54 1.03 -28.13
C ARG A 613 18.69 0.21 -27.59
N GLU A 614 19.03 0.42 -26.33
CA GLU A 614 20.15 -0.23 -25.67
C GLU A 614 19.96 -1.75 -25.63
N ILE A 615 18.77 -2.22 -25.24
CA ILE A 615 18.44 -3.64 -25.15
C ILE A 615 18.40 -4.30 -26.54
N LEU A 616 17.81 -3.64 -27.53
CA LEU A 616 17.67 -4.16 -28.89
C LEU A 616 19.01 -4.19 -29.64
N ALA A 617 19.80 -3.13 -29.55
CA ALA A 617 21.10 -3.03 -30.21
C ALA A 617 22.07 -4.10 -29.73
N GLN A 618 22.11 -4.38 -28.41
CA GLN A 618 22.97 -5.43 -27.85
C GLN A 618 22.58 -6.84 -28.31
N ARG A 619 21.37 -7.02 -28.84
CA ARG A 619 20.86 -8.27 -29.42
C ARG A 619 20.91 -8.29 -30.95
N GLY A 620 21.50 -7.26 -31.58
CA GLY A 620 21.60 -7.17 -33.04
C GLY A 620 20.28 -6.83 -33.74
N HIS A 621 19.28 -6.33 -33.01
CA HIS A 621 18.01 -5.89 -33.59
C HIS A 621 18.05 -4.43 -34.05
N SER A 622 17.17 -4.08 -35.00
CA SER A 622 17.05 -2.71 -35.50
C SER A 622 16.55 -1.75 -34.41
N THR A 623 17.14 -0.56 -34.37
CA THR A 623 16.75 0.53 -33.46
C THR A 623 16.22 1.77 -34.19
N ALA A 624 16.08 1.70 -35.52
CA ALA A 624 15.74 2.83 -36.39
C ALA A 624 14.48 3.60 -35.91
N ARG A 625 13.41 2.87 -35.57
CA ARG A 625 12.16 3.47 -35.08
C ARG A 625 12.36 4.34 -33.83
N TYR A 626 13.21 3.91 -32.91
CA TYR A 626 13.48 4.64 -31.68
C TYR A 626 14.49 5.77 -31.91
N ASP A 627 15.42 5.60 -32.86
CA ASP A 627 16.30 6.67 -33.33
C ASP A 627 15.48 7.82 -33.95
N ASP A 628 14.51 7.49 -34.82
CA ASP A 628 13.60 8.46 -35.45
C ASP A 628 12.76 9.19 -34.41
N ALA A 629 12.22 8.47 -33.42
CA ALA A 629 11.45 9.07 -32.33
C ALA A 629 12.30 10.04 -31.49
N LEU A 630 13.56 9.71 -31.20
CA LEU A 630 14.48 10.62 -30.50
C LEU A 630 14.83 11.86 -31.33
N ALA A 631 14.94 11.72 -32.65
CA ALA A 631 15.13 12.86 -33.56
C ALA A 631 13.89 13.77 -33.57
N CYS A 632 12.69 13.21 -33.65
CA CYS A 632 11.43 13.96 -33.56
C CYS A 632 11.19 14.63 -32.20
N TYR A 633 11.75 14.05 -31.12
CA TYR A 633 11.69 14.64 -29.78
C TYR A 633 12.62 15.85 -29.63
N ALA A 634 13.73 15.89 -30.36
CA ALA A 634 14.70 16.99 -30.33
C ALA A 634 14.20 18.19 -31.15
N ARG A 635 13.50 19.12 -30.49
CA ARG A 635 12.87 20.30 -31.10
C ARG A 635 13.61 21.58 -30.68
N PRO A 636 14.26 22.29 -31.62
CA PRO A 636 15.00 23.52 -31.31
C PRO A 636 14.10 24.57 -30.67
N GLY A 637 14.56 25.16 -29.56
CA GLY A 637 13.82 26.16 -28.79
C GLY A 637 12.78 25.59 -27.82
N GLU A 638 12.45 24.29 -27.93
CA GLU A 638 11.54 23.61 -27.00
C GLU A 638 12.30 22.65 -26.09
N THR A 639 12.88 21.59 -26.66
CA THR A 639 13.54 20.50 -25.90
C THR A 639 15.06 20.49 -26.10
N VAL A 640 15.57 21.21 -27.09
CA VAL A 640 17.01 21.41 -27.30
C VAL A 640 17.32 22.89 -27.60
N SER A 641 18.49 23.35 -27.16
CA SER A 641 18.96 24.73 -27.41
C SER A 641 19.77 24.87 -28.71
N ARG A 642 20.16 23.76 -29.34
CA ARG A 642 20.97 23.72 -30.56
C ARG A 642 20.36 22.71 -31.54
N GLU A 643 20.30 23.08 -32.82
CA GLU A 643 19.67 22.27 -33.88
C GLU A 643 20.30 20.89 -34.07
N THR A 644 21.62 20.77 -33.90
CA THR A 644 22.34 19.50 -34.05
C THR A 644 22.39 18.66 -32.78
N ALA A 645 21.78 19.12 -31.67
CA ALA A 645 21.82 18.39 -30.41
C ALA A 645 20.87 17.18 -30.44
N SER A 646 21.32 16.06 -29.87
CA SER A 646 20.57 14.81 -29.90
C SER A 646 20.33 14.24 -28.51
N TYR A 647 19.11 13.73 -28.29
CA TYR A 647 18.79 12.86 -27.15
C TYR A 647 19.26 11.41 -27.34
N ARG A 648 19.98 11.10 -28.42
CA ARG A 648 20.48 9.75 -28.68
C ARG A 648 21.72 9.45 -27.82
N ILE A 649 21.62 8.44 -26.95
CA ILE A 649 22.79 7.90 -26.26
C ILE A 649 23.63 7.10 -27.26
N ARG A 650 24.95 7.37 -27.26
CA ARG A 650 25.93 6.66 -28.09
C ARG A 650 26.09 5.21 -27.63
N ALA A 651 26.44 4.31 -28.54
CA ALA A 651 26.59 2.89 -28.23
C ALA A 651 27.68 2.60 -27.19
N ASP A 652 28.76 3.38 -27.14
CA ASP A 652 29.83 3.27 -26.12
C ASP A 652 29.39 3.74 -24.72
N GLN A 653 28.21 4.35 -24.62
CA GLN A 653 27.54 4.80 -23.40
C GLN A 653 26.32 3.93 -23.03
N PHE A 654 26.12 2.80 -23.72
CA PHE A 654 25.17 1.77 -23.28
C PHE A 654 25.67 1.09 -22.01
N LYS A 655 24.76 0.86 -21.05
CA LYS A 655 25.06 0.10 -19.84
C LYS A 655 25.33 -1.36 -20.24
N SER A 656 26.18 -2.03 -19.48
CA SER A 656 26.40 -3.46 -19.65
C SER A 656 25.23 -4.25 -19.04
N LEU A 657 25.05 -5.51 -19.45
CA LEU A 657 24.06 -6.41 -18.84
C LEU A 657 24.23 -6.51 -17.30
N PRO A 658 25.45 -6.66 -16.74
CA PRO A 658 25.65 -6.61 -15.29
C PRO A 658 25.16 -5.31 -14.66
N LEU A 659 25.43 -4.15 -15.26
CA LEU A 659 25.00 -2.86 -14.70
C LEU A 659 23.47 -2.76 -14.66
N ARG A 660 22.77 -3.10 -15.76
CA ARG A 660 21.30 -3.10 -15.79
C ARG A 660 20.69 -4.12 -14.82
N GLY A 661 21.29 -5.30 -14.72
CA GLY A 661 20.87 -6.34 -13.78
C GLY A 661 21.01 -5.92 -12.33
N LEU A 662 22.12 -5.28 -11.96
CA LEU A 662 22.32 -4.72 -10.62
C LEU A 662 21.32 -3.59 -10.32
N GLU A 663 21.06 -2.70 -11.28
CA GLU A 663 20.05 -1.64 -11.15
C GLU A 663 18.65 -2.21 -10.93
N TYR A 664 18.30 -3.27 -11.66
CA TYR A 664 17.05 -4.01 -11.48
C TYR A 664 16.96 -4.62 -10.08
N LEU A 665 17.97 -5.36 -9.64
CA LEU A 665 17.99 -5.98 -8.31
C LEU A 665 17.81 -4.95 -7.18
N ALA A 666 18.52 -3.82 -7.26
CA ALA A 666 18.42 -2.73 -6.29
C ALA A 666 17.07 -1.98 -6.33
N SER A 667 16.19 -2.31 -7.27
CA SER A 667 14.86 -1.70 -7.42
C SER A 667 13.69 -2.66 -7.13
N ILE A 668 13.98 -3.93 -6.83
CA ILE A 668 12.95 -4.90 -6.43
C ILE A 668 12.27 -4.50 -5.11
N PRO A 669 12.99 -4.05 -4.07
CA PRO A 669 12.35 -3.64 -2.81
C PRO A 669 11.52 -2.36 -2.97
N CYS A 670 10.36 -2.31 -2.31
CA CYS A 670 9.48 -1.13 -2.24
C CYS A 670 9.09 -0.56 -3.62
N ARG A 671 8.32 -1.32 -4.40
CA ARG A 671 7.83 -0.89 -5.72
C ARG A 671 6.40 -0.36 -5.63
N TYR A 672 6.06 0.58 -6.51
CA TYR A 672 4.66 0.91 -6.75
C TYR A 672 3.96 -0.16 -7.57
N ASN A 673 2.70 -0.41 -7.24
CA ASN A 673 1.75 -1.01 -8.17
C ASN A 673 1.49 -0.08 -9.39
N SER A 674 0.76 -0.58 -10.39
CA SER A 674 0.59 0.13 -11.67
C SER A 674 -0.03 1.52 -11.54
N ASP A 675 -1.00 1.68 -10.64
CA ASP A 675 -1.63 2.96 -10.34
C ASP A 675 -0.94 3.72 -9.19
N ARG A 676 0.20 3.28 -8.66
CA ARG A 676 0.93 3.96 -7.56
C ARG A 676 0.07 4.29 -6.33
N THR A 677 -1.00 3.53 -6.09
CA THR A 677 -1.83 3.66 -4.88
C THR A 677 -1.37 2.76 -3.73
N HIS A 678 -0.35 1.93 -3.96
CA HIS A 678 0.23 1.06 -2.96
C HIS A 678 1.73 0.83 -3.19
N VAL A 679 2.44 0.41 -2.14
CA VAL A 679 3.86 0.02 -2.19
C VAL A 679 3.99 -1.44 -1.76
N PHE A 680 4.58 -2.27 -2.61
CA PHE A 680 4.79 -3.71 -2.38
C PHE A 680 6.29 -4.08 -2.39
N ASN A 681 6.60 -5.35 -2.11
CA ASN A 681 7.92 -5.88 -1.79
C ASN A 681 8.56 -5.21 -0.57
N ARG A 682 7.74 -4.84 0.42
CA ARG A 682 8.20 -4.15 1.64
C ARG A 682 8.80 -5.14 2.64
N GLN A 683 8.41 -6.42 2.59
CA GLN A 683 8.95 -7.44 3.50
C GLN A 683 10.45 -7.69 3.34
N LEU A 684 11.03 -7.42 2.17
CA LEU A 684 12.48 -7.56 1.93
C LEU A 684 13.34 -6.72 2.88
N ARG A 685 12.80 -5.60 3.39
CA ARG A 685 13.47 -4.73 4.33
C ARG A 685 13.68 -5.37 5.70
N GLY A 686 12.91 -6.39 6.03
CA GLY A 686 13.04 -7.15 7.28
C GLY A 686 14.18 -8.18 7.25
N ASP A 687 14.83 -8.41 6.11
CA ASP A 687 15.97 -9.33 6.03
C ASP A 687 17.18 -8.74 6.80
N PRO A 688 17.81 -9.50 7.74
CA PRO A 688 18.95 -9.02 8.52
C PRO A 688 20.15 -8.56 7.67
N HIS A 689 20.28 -9.04 6.44
CA HIS A 689 21.34 -8.70 5.50
C HIS A 689 20.89 -7.72 4.41
N TYR A 690 19.68 -7.18 4.50
CA TYR A 690 19.11 -6.25 3.52
C TYR A 690 20.03 -5.07 3.22
N SER A 691 20.38 -4.28 4.24
CA SER A 691 21.21 -3.09 4.09
C SER A 691 22.61 -3.41 3.57
N ALA A 692 23.23 -4.51 4.03
CA ALA A 692 24.55 -4.91 3.56
C ALA A 692 24.51 -5.35 2.08
N THR A 693 23.47 -6.08 1.68
CA THR A 693 23.26 -6.49 0.29
C THR A 693 23.04 -5.29 -0.61
N MET A 694 22.21 -4.33 -0.19
CA MET A 694 21.99 -3.08 -0.93
C MET A 694 23.29 -2.25 -1.03
N ALA A 695 24.10 -2.19 0.02
CA ALA A 695 25.41 -1.54 -0.03
C ALA A 695 26.33 -2.18 -1.08
N LEU A 696 26.46 -3.50 -1.09
CA LEU A 696 27.28 -4.24 -2.05
C LEU A 696 26.78 -4.08 -3.50
N LEU A 697 25.46 -4.08 -3.72
CA LEU A 697 24.87 -3.78 -5.02
C LEU A 697 25.24 -2.37 -5.49
N PHE A 698 25.10 -1.35 -4.64
CA PHE A 698 25.44 0.02 -5.00
C PHE A 698 26.94 0.26 -5.15
N HIS A 699 27.78 -0.48 -4.45
CA HIS A 699 29.22 -0.49 -4.67
C HIS A 699 29.57 -0.97 -6.09
N ALA A 700 29.00 -2.11 -6.51
CA ALA A 700 29.21 -2.61 -7.87
C ALA A 700 28.61 -1.69 -8.95
N ILE A 701 27.41 -1.14 -8.72
CA ILE A 701 26.78 -0.15 -9.61
C ILE A 701 27.68 1.09 -9.75
N ARG A 702 28.26 1.58 -8.64
CA ARG A 702 29.15 2.74 -8.62
C ARG A 702 30.35 2.51 -9.54
N GLU A 703 31.09 1.43 -9.37
CA GLU A 703 32.31 1.18 -10.17
C GLU A 703 31.99 1.08 -11.67
N LEU A 704 30.94 0.33 -12.04
CA LEU A 704 30.54 0.18 -13.45
C LEU A 704 30.02 1.50 -14.05
N THR A 705 29.33 2.31 -13.26
CA THR A 705 28.86 3.65 -13.69
C THR A 705 30.04 4.61 -13.87
N LEU A 706 31.03 4.56 -12.99
CA LEU A 706 32.23 5.38 -13.09
C LEU A 706 33.07 5.02 -14.32
N GLU A 707 33.18 3.74 -14.66
CA GLU A 707 33.83 3.28 -15.90
C GLU A 707 33.12 3.87 -17.13
N LEU A 708 31.79 3.82 -17.16
CA LEU A 708 30.98 4.37 -18.26
C LEU A 708 31.17 5.90 -18.37
N ARG A 709 31.10 6.57 -17.22
CA ARG A 709 31.27 8.03 -17.10
C ARG A 709 32.66 8.48 -17.52
N ALA A 710 33.71 7.71 -17.25
CA ALA A 710 35.08 8.05 -17.63
C ALA A 710 35.27 8.14 -19.16
N ARG A 711 34.41 7.47 -19.94
CA ARG A 711 34.40 7.53 -21.42
C ARG A 711 33.40 8.56 -22.00
N SER A 712 32.68 9.27 -21.13
CA SER A 712 31.71 10.30 -21.50
C SER A 712 32.34 11.69 -21.54
N ASN A 713 31.58 12.69 -21.99
CA ASN A 713 31.89 14.11 -21.83
C ASN A 713 31.08 14.77 -20.70
N ALA A 714 30.66 13.99 -19.70
CA ALA A 714 29.99 14.52 -18.51
C ALA A 714 30.87 15.56 -17.80
N HIS A 715 30.24 16.59 -17.23
CA HIS A 715 30.97 17.65 -16.53
C HIS A 715 31.96 17.10 -15.49
N GLN A 716 33.16 17.68 -15.43
CA GLN A 716 34.09 17.37 -14.37
C GLN A 716 33.55 17.87 -13.04
N LYS A 717 33.66 17.06 -11.98
CA LYS A 717 33.27 17.44 -10.63
C LYS A 717 34.49 17.95 -9.86
N ALA A 718 34.30 18.91 -8.96
CA ALA A 718 35.37 19.55 -8.20
C ALA A 718 35.51 18.97 -6.78
N PRO A 719 36.71 19.01 -6.19
CA PRO A 719 36.92 18.62 -4.79
C PRO A 719 36.38 19.68 -3.81
N GLY A 720 36.14 19.25 -2.57
CA GLY A 720 35.71 20.10 -1.46
C GLY A 720 34.21 20.47 -1.51
N PRO A 721 33.57 20.65 -0.35
CA PRO A 721 32.19 21.09 -0.27
C PRO A 721 32.03 22.58 -0.64
N VAL A 722 30.81 22.98 -1.03
CA VAL A 722 30.47 24.39 -1.29
C VAL A 722 29.44 24.86 -0.27
N TRP A 723 29.69 26.02 0.33
CA TRP A 723 28.86 26.65 1.36
C TRP A 723 28.19 27.89 0.75
N SER A 724 26.85 27.94 0.77
CA SER A 724 26.07 29.05 0.24
C SER A 724 25.16 29.62 1.31
N ILE A 725 25.30 30.91 1.63
CA ILE A 725 24.36 31.63 2.46
C ILE A 725 23.20 32.12 1.60
N ILE A 726 22.00 31.96 2.14
CA ILE A 726 20.74 32.40 1.56
C ILE A 726 20.07 33.31 2.58
N SER A 727 19.75 34.53 2.18
CA SER A 727 19.08 35.53 3.01
C SER A 727 17.89 36.15 2.27
N ALA A 728 16.85 36.57 3.01
CA ALA A 728 15.76 37.35 2.41
C ALA A 728 16.28 38.69 1.82
N ALA A 729 15.66 39.17 0.74
CA ALA A 729 15.95 40.49 0.18
C ALA A 729 15.45 41.62 1.10
N ASP A 730 16.01 42.82 0.94
CA ASP A 730 15.72 44.01 1.75
C ASP A 730 14.20 44.34 1.77
N PRO A 731 13.59 44.65 2.94
CA PRO A 731 12.17 44.97 3.07
C PRO A 731 11.65 46.18 2.25
N ASN A 732 12.50 47.00 1.65
CA ASN A 732 12.11 48.27 1.00
C ASN A 732 11.71 48.23 -0.49
N GLY A 733 11.38 47.07 -1.06
CA GLY A 733 10.47 47.01 -2.22
C GLY A 733 11.02 46.37 -3.51
N GLN A 734 10.50 45.17 -3.77
CA GLN A 734 10.20 44.43 -5.01
C GLN A 734 10.40 42.93 -4.69
N PRO A 735 9.56 42.00 -5.18
CA PRO A 735 9.64 40.58 -4.84
C PRO A 735 10.78 39.92 -5.62
N GLU A 736 12.02 40.20 -5.25
CA GLU A 736 13.20 39.59 -5.87
C GLU A 736 13.75 38.42 -5.03
N ARG A 737 14.28 37.43 -5.76
CA ARG A 737 14.83 36.16 -5.27
C ARG A 737 15.76 36.35 -4.05
N PRO A 738 15.87 35.36 -3.13
CA PRO A 738 16.76 35.47 -1.99
C PRO A 738 18.21 35.77 -2.41
N ILE A 739 18.87 36.66 -1.66
CA ILE A 739 20.25 37.06 -1.90
C ILE A 739 21.14 35.87 -1.53
N ARG A 740 22.08 35.56 -2.43
CA ARG A 740 22.97 34.41 -2.29
C ARG A 740 24.42 34.84 -2.23
N GLN A 741 25.15 34.31 -1.25
CA GLN A 741 26.59 34.52 -1.11
C GLN A 741 27.29 33.17 -0.93
N VAL A 742 28.24 32.84 -1.81
CA VAL A 742 29.13 31.70 -1.61
C VAL A 742 30.21 32.10 -0.60
N VAL A 743 30.46 31.25 0.39
CA VAL A 743 31.41 31.55 1.49
C VAL A 743 32.59 30.60 1.43
N ALA A 744 33.79 31.15 1.63
CA ALA A 744 35.00 30.33 1.74
C ALA A 744 34.95 29.49 3.02
N ALA A 745 35.38 28.22 2.96
CA ALA A 745 35.30 27.30 4.11
C ALA A 745 36.00 27.84 5.38
N ARG A 746 37.06 28.66 5.22
CA ARG A 746 37.78 29.32 6.33
C ARG A 746 36.97 30.40 7.05
N GLU A 747 35.98 30.97 6.38
CA GLU A 747 35.13 32.04 6.92
C GLU A 747 33.89 31.47 7.63
N LEU A 748 33.59 30.17 7.45
CA LEU A 748 32.42 29.51 8.01
C LEU A 748 32.28 29.71 9.54
N PRO A 749 33.33 29.55 10.38
CA PRO A 749 33.19 29.75 11.82
C PRO A 749 32.81 31.19 12.20
N ALA A 750 33.24 32.17 11.42
CA ALA A 750 32.91 33.58 11.65
C ALA A 750 31.46 33.88 11.23
N VAL A 751 30.98 33.27 10.15
CA VAL A 751 29.63 33.54 9.64
C VAL A 751 28.55 32.71 10.36
N ALA A 752 28.91 31.55 10.93
CA ALA A 752 28.03 30.67 11.70
C ALA A 752 27.33 31.36 12.89
N ALA A 753 27.92 32.44 13.44
CA ALA A 753 27.38 33.15 14.60
C ALA A 753 26.05 33.92 14.35
N GLY A 754 25.54 33.94 13.11
CA GLY A 754 24.28 34.61 12.75
C GLY A 754 23.48 33.87 11.68
N ILE A 755 23.54 32.54 11.67
CA ILE A 755 22.77 31.66 10.79
C ILE A 755 21.74 30.90 11.63
N GLU A 756 20.48 30.90 11.23
CA GLU A 756 19.41 30.24 11.97
C GLU A 756 19.31 28.74 11.64
N TRP A 757 19.53 28.36 10.38
CA TRP A 757 19.41 26.97 9.92
C TRP A 757 20.50 26.57 8.94
N ILE A 758 20.87 25.28 8.96
CA ILE A 758 21.81 24.68 8.00
C ILE A 758 21.09 23.58 7.23
N VAL A 759 21.11 23.66 5.91
CA VAL A 759 20.58 22.64 5.01
C VAL A 759 21.70 21.68 4.64
N LEU A 760 21.59 20.45 5.14
CA LEU A 760 22.51 19.37 4.81
C LEU A 760 22.34 18.95 3.34
N PRO A 761 23.42 18.50 2.69
CA PRO A 761 23.37 18.07 1.30
C PRO A 761 22.53 16.80 1.14
N SER A 762 21.91 16.66 -0.03
CA SER A 762 21.21 15.44 -0.47
C SER A 762 22.04 14.67 -1.51
N THR A 763 21.54 13.52 -1.98
CA THR A 763 22.29 12.61 -2.85
C THR A 763 22.84 13.28 -4.14
N PRO A 764 22.04 14.00 -4.95
CA PRO A 764 22.53 14.56 -6.21
C PRO A 764 23.30 15.89 -6.03
N THR A 765 23.33 16.47 -4.83
CA THR A 765 23.90 17.80 -4.60
C THR A 765 25.41 17.72 -4.38
N THR A 766 26.14 17.38 -5.44
CA THR A 766 27.61 17.31 -5.49
C THR A 766 28.21 18.51 -6.20
N HIS A 767 29.52 18.76 -6.03
CA HIS A 767 30.20 19.94 -6.54
C HIS A 767 30.46 19.87 -8.07
N TYR A 768 29.43 20.17 -8.85
CA TYR A 768 29.45 20.32 -10.31
C TYR A 768 28.21 21.14 -10.76
N PRO A 769 28.09 21.58 -12.02
CA PRO A 769 27.05 22.53 -12.44
C PRO A 769 25.61 22.15 -12.06
N LEU A 770 25.16 20.93 -12.39
CA LEU A 770 23.81 20.48 -12.02
C LEU A 770 23.68 20.29 -10.50
N GLY A 771 24.66 19.68 -9.83
CA GLY A 771 24.60 19.47 -8.39
C GLY A 771 24.55 20.76 -7.58
N LEU A 772 25.23 21.82 -8.04
CA LEU A 772 25.12 23.17 -7.48
C LEU A 772 23.72 23.76 -7.72
N LYS A 773 23.14 23.61 -8.91
CA LYS A 773 21.77 24.04 -9.21
C LYS A 773 20.75 23.35 -8.30
N LEU A 774 20.88 22.04 -8.10
CA LEU A 774 20.00 21.26 -7.23
C LEU A 774 20.17 21.62 -5.76
N SER A 775 21.41 21.84 -5.31
CA SER A 775 21.71 22.30 -3.94
C SER A 775 21.06 23.64 -3.64
N GLN A 776 21.16 24.57 -4.60
CA GLN A 776 20.48 25.87 -4.53
C GLN A 776 18.97 25.72 -4.51
N GLY A 777 18.40 24.91 -5.41
CA GLY A 777 16.97 24.65 -5.45
C GLY A 777 16.43 24.10 -4.13
N LEU A 778 17.14 23.13 -3.53
CA LEU A 778 16.81 22.56 -2.23
C LEU A 778 16.82 23.62 -1.12
N ALA A 779 17.92 24.37 -1.02
CA ALA A 779 18.09 25.36 0.03
C ALA A 779 17.14 26.56 -0.12
N ASN A 780 16.82 26.98 -1.35
CA ASN A 780 15.79 27.99 -1.63
C ASN A 780 14.38 27.48 -1.26
N THR A 781 14.09 26.21 -1.52
CA THR A 781 12.79 25.59 -1.18
C THR A 781 12.58 25.59 0.34
N PHE A 782 13.61 25.22 1.11
CA PHE A 782 13.57 25.33 2.57
C PHE A 782 13.49 26.77 3.07
N HIS A 783 14.26 27.70 2.48
CA HIS A 783 14.22 29.12 2.84
C HIS A 783 12.82 29.68 2.69
N GLY A 784 12.19 29.53 1.52
CA GLY A 784 10.85 30.06 1.26
C GLY A 784 9.79 29.45 2.18
N PHE A 785 9.89 28.16 2.46
CA PHE A 785 8.97 27.49 3.40
C PHE A 785 9.12 28.01 4.83
N LEU A 786 10.34 28.14 5.34
CA LEU A 786 10.57 28.65 6.69
C LEU A 786 10.25 30.15 6.81
N ASP A 787 10.55 30.95 5.79
CA ASP A 787 10.19 32.38 5.77
C ASP A 787 8.68 32.57 5.86
N GLN A 788 7.88 31.71 5.21
CA GLN A 788 6.42 31.70 5.37
C GLN A 788 6.01 31.37 6.81
N ILE A 789 6.63 30.37 7.45
CA ILE A 789 6.32 29.98 8.84
C ILE A 789 6.67 31.11 9.82
N VAL A 790 7.83 31.74 9.64
CA VAL A 790 8.31 32.80 10.54
C VAL A 790 7.47 34.07 10.41
N ARG A 791 6.93 34.35 9.22
CA ARG A 791 6.04 35.50 8.97
C ARG A 791 4.57 35.25 9.31
N ASP A 792 4.19 34.00 9.60
CA ASP A 792 2.81 33.65 9.92
C ASP A 792 2.47 34.07 11.37
N ALA A 793 1.88 35.27 11.49
CA ALA A 793 1.44 35.84 12.76
C ALA A 793 0.33 35.02 13.46
N SER A 794 -0.29 34.07 12.76
CA SER A 794 -1.32 33.18 13.35
C SER A 794 -0.73 31.97 14.07
N LEU A 795 0.58 31.73 13.98
CA LEU A 795 1.25 30.66 14.69
C LEU A 795 1.70 31.12 16.09
N PRO A 796 1.41 30.36 17.16
CA PRO A 796 1.86 30.69 18.52
C PRO A 796 3.39 30.77 18.58
N GLY A 797 3.92 31.77 19.31
CA GLY A 797 5.35 32.06 19.40
C GLY A 797 5.84 33.20 18.49
N SER A 798 5.07 33.57 17.46
CA SER A 798 5.32 34.75 16.60
C SER A 798 5.27 36.10 17.33
N HIS A 799 4.71 36.13 18.55
CA HIS A 799 4.67 37.30 19.42
C HIS A 799 5.95 37.51 20.26
N ARG A 800 6.93 36.60 20.22
CA ARG A 800 8.28 36.90 20.76
C ARG A 800 8.89 37.95 19.84
N PRO A 801 9.51 39.03 20.37
CA PRO A 801 9.95 40.18 19.56
C PRO A 801 10.79 39.68 18.40
N THR A 802 10.24 39.80 17.19
CA THR A 802 10.94 39.45 15.97
C THR A 802 12.27 40.17 15.98
N ARG A 803 13.38 39.44 15.95
CA ARG A 803 14.62 40.06 15.48
C ARG A 803 14.26 40.69 14.14
N HIS A 804 14.46 41.98 13.97
CA HIS A 804 14.31 42.69 12.68
C HIS A 804 15.29 42.16 11.60
N ALA A 805 15.90 40.98 11.81
CA ALA A 805 16.87 40.36 10.94
C ALA A 805 16.18 39.37 9.99
N ALA A 806 16.54 39.46 8.70
CA ALA A 806 16.11 38.51 7.67
C ALA A 806 16.54 37.07 8.04
N LEU A 807 15.69 36.08 7.74
CA LEU A 807 16.03 34.65 7.87
C LEU A 807 17.25 34.31 7.02
N ARG A 808 18.28 33.72 7.63
CA ARG A 808 19.52 33.28 6.99
C ARG A 808 19.70 31.77 7.12
N LEU A 809 19.94 31.11 5.99
CA LEU A 809 20.30 29.70 5.92
C LEU A 809 21.65 29.48 5.27
N VAL A 810 22.32 28.39 5.64
CA VAL A 810 23.47 27.85 4.88
C VAL A 810 23.08 26.58 4.18
N GLY A 811 23.13 26.59 2.85
CA GLY A 811 23.10 25.39 2.02
C GLY A 811 24.49 24.79 1.84
N ILE A 812 24.60 23.48 2.02
CA ILE A 812 25.84 22.72 1.83
C ILE A 812 25.71 21.88 0.55
N THR A 813 26.74 21.92 -0.30
CA THR A 813 26.92 20.99 -1.42
C THR A 813 28.04 20.01 -1.08
N HIS A 814 27.85 18.71 -1.32
CA HIS A 814 28.89 17.70 -1.14
C HIS A 814 30.10 17.97 -2.06
N THR A 815 31.28 17.51 -1.66
CA THR A 815 32.42 17.37 -2.58
C THR A 815 32.04 16.48 -3.77
N GLY A 816 32.53 16.84 -4.96
CA GLY A 816 32.34 16.08 -6.19
C GLY A 816 33.44 15.05 -6.45
N ARG A 817 34.50 15.05 -5.64
CA ARG A 817 35.66 14.15 -5.74
C ARG A 817 36.00 13.56 -4.38
N GLN A 818 36.42 12.30 -4.38
CA GLN A 818 37.05 11.62 -3.25
C GLN A 818 38.50 12.11 -3.08
N LEU A 819 39.16 11.68 -1.99
CA LEU A 819 40.56 12.04 -1.72
C LEU A 819 41.53 11.50 -2.79
N ASP A 820 41.24 10.33 -3.35
CA ASP A 820 42.02 9.70 -4.43
C ASP A 820 41.68 10.24 -5.84
N GLY A 821 40.76 11.21 -5.93
CA GLY A 821 40.28 11.78 -7.18
C GLY A 821 39.10 11.05 -7.83
N GLU A 822 38.61 9.95 -7.26
CA GLU A 822 37.41 9.27 -7.76
C GLU A 822 36.21 10.24 -7.80
N THR A 823 35.38 10.15 -8.85
CA THR A 823 34.18 10.97 -8.96
C THR A 823 33.12 10.52 -7.96
N VAL A 824 32.51 11.46 -7.24
CA VAL A 824 31.34 11.17 -6.40
C VAL A 824 30.09 11.19 -7.28
N VAL A 825 29.45 10.04 -7.45
CA VAL A 825 28.17 9.89 -8.18
C VAL A 825 27.05 9.49 -7.23
N GLU A 826 25.81 9.49 -7.71
CA GLU A 826 24.63 9.07 -6.95
C GLU A 826 24.82 7.69 -6.29
N ALA A 827 25.37 6.71 -7.02
CA ALA A 827 25.65 5.38 -6.49
C ALA A 827 26.67 5.39 -5.33
N SER A 828 27.63 6.33 -5.31
CA SER A 828 28.56 6.50 -4.19
C SER A 828 27.83 6.91 -2.91
N MET A 829 26.84 7.80 -3.01
CA MET A 829 26.04 8.24 -1.85
C MET A 829 25.06 7.16 -1.40
N LEU A 830 24.48 6.41 -2.34
CA LEU A 830 23.62 5.27 -2.01
C LEU A 830 24.40 4.14 -1.34
N TYR A 831 25.63 3.83 -1.78
CA TYR A 831 26.54 2.93 -1.07
C TYR A 831 26.75 3.40 0.38
N ASN A 832 27.18 4.65 0.59
CA ASN A 832 27.43 5.19 1.92
C ASN A 832 26.19 5.10 2.84
N ARG A 833 25.02 5.35 2.28
CA ARG A 833 23.73 5.28 3.00
C ARG A 833 23.45 3.88 3.53
N PHE A 834 23.58 2.87 2.67
CA PHE A 834 23.33 1.48 3.06
C PHE A 834 24.45 0.88 3.91
N ALA A 835 25.70 1.26 3.66
CA ALA A 835 26.85 0.89 4.48
C ALA A 835 26.69 1.42 5.91
N LEU A 836 26.20 2.65 6.09
CA LEU A 836 25.85 3.20 7.40
C LEU A 836 24.74 2.39 8.09
N ASN A 837 23.68 1.99 7.37
CA ASN A 837 22.63 1.17 7.95
C ASN A 837 23.17 -0.21 8.38
N ALA A 838 24.10 -0.78 7.62
CA ALA A 838 24.74 -2.07 7.91
C ALA A 838 25.81 -1.98 9.01
N ASP A 839 26.21 -0.77 9.40
CA ASP A 839 27.18 -0.56 10.46
C ASP A 839 26.56 -0.87 11.83
N ALA A 840 27.14 -1.83 12.53
CA ALA A 840 26.74 -2.19 13.89
C ALA A 840 27.53 -1.40 14.96
N THR A 841 28.75 -0.94 14.63
CA THR A 841 29.70 -0.37 15.59
C THR A 841 29.63 1.15 15.67
N GLY A 842 28.96 1.79 14.71
CA GLY A 842 28.83 3.25 14.63
C GLY A 842 30.14 3.93 14.32
N THR A 843 30.99 3.33 13.50
CA THR A 843 32.31 3.87 13.10
C THR A 843 32.37 4.26 11.62
N PHE A 844 31.42 3.81 10.80
CA PHE A 844 31.39 4.08 9.38
C PHE A 844 31.17 5.57 9.09
N HIS A 845 32.00 6.11 8.21
CA HIS A 845 31.82 7.44 7.65
C HIS A 845 32.50 7.53 6.28
N GLY A 846 31.87 8.24 5.34
CA GLY A 846 32.44 8.55 4.05
C GLY A 846 33.29 9.83 4.07
N HIS A 847 34.18 9.97 3.08
CA HIS A 847 34.94 11.21 2.89
C HIS A 847 34.04 12.43 2.68
N THR A 848 32.90 12.27 2.00
CA THR A 848 31.93 13.35 1.77
C THR A 848 31.32 13.91 3.06
N ALA A 849 31.13 13.09 4.09
CA ALA A 849 30.70 13.53 5.41
C ALA A 849 31.87 14.12 6.20
N ARG A 850 33.06 13.52 6.11
CA ARG A 850 34.27 13.99 6.81
C ARG A 850 34.63 15.44 6.49
N VAL A 851 34.64 15.80 5.20
CA VAL A 851 34.96 17.19 4.79
C VAL A 851 33.96 18.22 5.31
N VAL A 852 32.69 17.83 5.53
CA VAL A 852 31.66 18.68 6.13
C VAL A 852 31.88 18.76 7.64
N TYR A 853 32.08 17.62 8.30
CA TYR A 853 32.30 17.51 9.74
C TYR A 853 33.48 18.37 10.22
N GLU A 854 34.65 18.25 9.59
CA GLU A 854 35.89 18.92 10.05
C GLU A 854 35.81 20.45 9.91
N ARG A 855 34.87 20.95 9.11
CA ARG A 855 34.59 22.38 8.92
C ARG A 855 33.45 22.89 9.79
N LEU A 856 32.46 22.06 10.08
CA LEU A 856 31.23 22.47 10.75
C LEU A 856 31.20 22.10 12.24
N LEU A 857 31.54 20.86 12.60
CA LEU A 857 31.37 20.35 13.97
C LEU A 857 32.68 20.23 14.74
N LEU A 858 33.79 19.85 14.10
CA LEU A 858 35.09 19.78 14.79
C LEU A 858 35.48 21.11 15.49
N PRO A 859 35.28 22.30 14.89
CA PRO A 859 35.55 23.56 15.57
C PRO A 859 34.76 23.77 16.89
N ARG A 860 33.65 23.03 17.09
CA ARG A 860 32.84 23.12 18.31
C ARG A 860 33.40 22.29 19.46
N LEU A 861 34.37 21.41 19.20
CA LEU A 861 34.99 20.55 20.21
C LEU A 861 36.28 21.13 20.79
N VAL A 862 36.85 22.17 20.18
CA VAL A 862 38.22 22.66 20.50
C VAL A 862 38.26 24.10 21.02
N ASP A 863 39.24 24.43 21.87
CA ASP A 863 39.37 25.74 22.54
C ASP A 863 39.73 26.90 21.58
N ARG A 864 40.53 26.63 20.55
CA ARG A 864 41.01 27.61 19.54
C ARG A 864 40.56 27.25 18.12
N PRO A 865 39.25 27.32 17.80
CA PRO A 865 38.72 26.86 16.51
C PRO A 865 39.28 27.58 15.28
N ARG A 866 39.68 28.86 15.42
CA ARG A 866 40.24 29.66 14.33
C ARG A 866 41.69 29.28 13.99
N GLU A 867 42.36 28.56 14.88
CA GLU A 867 43.76 28.15 14.73
C GLU A 867 43.87 26.71 14.21
N LEU A 868 42.77 26.01 13.93
CA LEU A 868 42.83 24.66 13.35
C LEU A 868 43.57 24.68 12.00
N ALA A 869 44.57 23.82 11.87
CA ALA A 869 45.30 23.63 10.63
C ALA A 869 44.48 22.78 9.66
N TYR A 870 44.51 23.14 8.37
CA TYR A 870 43.81 22.42 7.32
C TYR A 870 44.75 22.13 6.15
N THR A 871 44.59 20.96 5.53
CA THR A 871 45.29 20.56 4.30
C THR A 871 44.74 21.28 3.08
N GLU A 872 45.43 21.17 1.95
CA GLU A 872 44.94 21.65 0.65
C GLU A 872 43.63 20.98 0.22
N SER A 873 43.42 19.71 0.62
CA SER A 873 42.16 18.97 0.45
C SER A 873 41.05 19.40 1.41
N GLN A 874 41.26 20.50 2.15
CA GLN A 874 40.37 21.10 3.13
C GLN A 874 40.04 20.25 4.37
N LEU A 875 40.78 19.15 4.59
CA LEU A 875 40.67 18.33 5.79
C LEU A 875 41.49 18.94 6.94
N ALA A 876 41.10 18.70 8.18
CA ALA A 876 41.90 19.08 9.34
C ALA A 876 43.23 18.32 9.31
N ALA A 877 44.34 19.04 9.50
CA ALA A 877 45.64 18.41 9.67
C ALA A 877 45.65 17.63 10.99
N ARG A 878 46.21 16.42 10.96
CA ARG A 878 46.24 15.51 12.11
C ARG A 878 47.64 14.92 12.28
N ASP A 879 48.00 14.58 13.52
CA ASP A 879 49.24 13.83 13.79
C ASP A 879 49.07 12.31 13.56
N GLY A 880 50.11 11.53 13.86
CA GLY A 880 50.13 10.07 13.70
C GLY A 880 49.09 9.32 14.56
N ASP A 881 48.62 9.92 15.64
CA ASP A 881 47.58 9.35 16.52
C ASP A 881 46.17 9.84 16.12
N GLY A 882 46.07 10.67 15.09
CA GLY A 882 44.82 11.21 14.56
C GLY A 882 44.29 12.43 15.31
N PHE A 883 45.07 13.05 16.21
CA PHE A 883 44.67 14.28 16.88
C PHE A 883 44.66 15.46 15.90
N PRO A 884 43.61 16.30 15.88
CA PRO A 884 43.63 17.52 15.07
C PRO A 884 44.74 18.46 15.57
N LEU A 885 45.36 19.19 14.64
CA LEU A 885 46.46 20.10 14.92
C LEU A 885 46.05 21.55 14.73
N TYR A 886 46.68 22.44 15.48
CA TYR A 886 46.65 23.88 15.22
C TYR A 886 47.70 24.28 14.18
N THR A 887 47.61 25.51 13.67
CA THR A 887 48.53 26.07 12.67
C THR A 887 49.98 26.18 13.16
N ASP A 888 50.20 26.15 14.47
CA ASP A 888 51.52 26.09 15.11
C ASP A 888 52.09 24.66 15.23
N GLY A 889 51.33 23.64 14.77
CA GLY A 889 51.69 22.23 14.83
C GLY A 889 51.38 21.54 16.17
N SER A 890 50.86 22.27 17.17
CA SER A 890 50.47 21.69 18.45
C SER A 890 49.12 20.94 18.36
N ARG A 891 48.91 19.96 19.24
CA ARG A 891 47.64 19.22 19.34
C ARG A 891 46.50 20.14 19.74
N ALA A 892 45.35 19.97 19.11
CA ALA A 892 44.12 20.63 19.50
C ALA A 892 43.69 20.20 20.91
N ARG A 893 43.20 21.16 21.70
CA ARG A 893 42.70 20.93 23.06
C ARG A 893 41.19 21.09 23.07
N ARG A 894 40.52 20.27 23.88
CA ARG A 894 39.07 20.37 24.07
C ARG A 894 38.64 21.71 24.66
N ILE A 895 37.40 22.10 24.39
CA ILE A 895 36.72 23.14 25.17
C ILE A 895 36.51 22.68 26.63
N ASP A 896 36.35 23.64 27.54
CA ASP A 896 35.94 23.31 28.91
C ASP A 896 34.44 22.92 28.99
N ASN A 897 34.07 22.18 30.04
CA ASN A 897 32.69 21.72 30.23
C ASN A 897 31.70 22.91 30.31
N SER A 898 32.10 24.03 30.92
CA SER A 898 31.26 25.22 31.03
C SER A 898 30.93 25.87 29.67
N SER A 899 31.77 25.62 28.67
CA SER A 899 31.64 26.11 27.29
C SER A 899 30.69 25.25 26.46
N ILE A 900 30.48 23.97 26.82
CA ILE A 900 29.53 23.09 26.13
C ILE A 900 28.12 23.69 26.17
N GLY A 901 27.67 24.14 27.35
CA GLY A 901 26.37 24.80 27.51
C GLY A 901 26.23 26.15 26.77
N ARG A 902 27.35 26.73 26.31
CA ARG A 902 27.38 27.99 25.54
C ARG A 902 27.48 27.78 24.04
N LEU A 903 27.68 26.54 23.57
CA LEU A 903 27.70 26.25 22.13
C LEU A 903 26.37 26.64 21.50
N THR A 904 26.38 27.40 20.41
CA THR A 904 25.15 27.82 19.72
C THR A 904 24.29 26.61 19.34
N PHE A 905 23.00 26.65 19.68
CA PHE A 905 22.04 25.61 19.29
C PHE A 905 21.93 25.50 17.76
N LEU A 906 22.34 24.35 17.21
CA LEU A 906 22.45 24.09 15.78
C LEU A 906 21.16 23.45 15.24
N LYS A 907 20.55 24.08 14.22
CA LYS A 907 19.29 23.61 13.63
C LYS A 907 19.58 23.11 12.22
N LEU A 908 19.47 21.80 12.02
CA LEU A 908 19.83 21.13 10.78
C LEU A 908 18.56 20.71 10.04
N LEU A 909 18.48 21.04 8.75
CA LEU A 909 17.49 20.51 7.83
C LEU A 909 18.13 19.39 7.00
N ALA A 910 17.47 18.25 6.93
CA ALA A 910 17.89 17.11 6.13
C ALA A 910 16.80 16.75 5.11
N HIS A 911 17.26 16.33 3.93
CA HIS A 911 16.42 15.66 2.94
C HIS A 911 17.17 14.48 2.32
N SER A 912 16.49 13.37 2.07
CA SER A 912 17.09 12.18 1.44
C SER A 912 18.27 11.63 2.25
N SER A 913 19.46 11.54 1.65
CA SER A 913 20.72 11.17 2.33
C SER A 913 21.24 12.20 3.33
N GLY A 914 20.56 13.34 3.52
CA GLY A 914 20.92 14.32 4.55
C GLY A 914 20.96 13.71 5.94
N ILE A 915 20.04 12.79 6.27
CA ILE A 915 20.02 12.08 7.56
C ILE A 915 21.19 11.10 7.71
N SER A 916 21.62 10.46 6.61
CA SER A 916 22.82 9.63 6.60
C SER A 916 24.07 10.47 6.84
N THR A 917 24.14 11.64 6.19
CA THR A 917 25.24 12.60 6.41
C THR A 917 25.27 13.04 7.86
N ALA A 918 24.14 13.48 8.42
CA ALA A 918 24.03 13.93 9.82
C ALA A 918 24.58 12.90 10.81
N GLN A 919 24.19 11.64 10.67
CA GLN A 919 24.65 10.57 11.56
C GLN A 919 26.14 10.25 11.38
N GLN A 920 26.69 10.37 10.17
CA GLN A 920 28.14 10.28 9.97
C GLN A 920 28.89 11.44 10.62
N LEU A 921 28.30 12.64 10.67
CA LEU A 921 28.85 13.77 11.44
C LEU A 921 28.83 13.46 12.95
N ASP A 922 27.78 12.82 13.46
CA ASP A 922 27.69 12.38 14.85
C ASP A 922 28.76 11.33 15.18
N VAL A 923 28.96 10.34 14.30
CA VAL A 923 30.02 9.32 14.41
C VAL A 923 31.39 9.98 14.52
N LEU A 924 31.69 10.92 13.63
CA LEU A 924 32.97 11.64 13.65
C LEU A 924 33.13 12.53 14.89
N THR A 925 32.05 13.17 15.32
CA THR A 925 32.02 13.97 16.56
C THR A 925 32.37 13.09 17.77
N ARG A 926 31.78 11.91 17.88
CA ARG A 926 32.08 10.93 18.93
C ARG A 926 33.55 10.50 18.89
N LEU A 927 34.07 10.15 17.71
CA LEU A 927 35.45 9.67 17.57
C LEU A 927 36.47 10.74 18.00
N ASP A 928 36.28 12.00 17.61
CA ASP A 928 37.19 13.07 18.03
C ASP A 928 36.95 13.51 19.48
N ALA A 929 35.71 13.51 19.97
CA ALA A 929 35.42 13.80 21.38
C ALA A 929 36.09 12.76 22.31
N GLN A 930 36.06 11.48 21.94
CA GLN A 930 36.77 10.43 22.67
C GLN A 930 38.29 10.66 22.67
N ARG A 931 38.88 11.01 21.52
CA ARG A 931 40.32 11.35 21.44
C ARG A 931 40.67 12.56 22.31
N LEU A 932 39.81 13.57 22.30
CA LEU A 932 39.98 14.81 23.05
C LEU A 932 39.65 14.68 24.56
N GLY A 933 39.17 13.51 25.00
CA GLY A 933 38.91 13.20 26.41
C GLY A 933 37.59 13.74 26.97
N PHE A 934 36.53 13.78 26.15
CA PHE A 934 35.17 14.02 26.63
C PHE A 934 34.58 12.75 27.26
N ASP A 935 33.86 12.90 28.37
CA ASP A 935 33.05 11.81 28.92
C ASP A 935 31.69 11.67 28.19
N GLU A 936 30.90 10.66 28.57
CA GLU A 936 29.61 10.39 27.91
C GLU A 936 28.54 11.47 28.16
N ASP A 937 28.52 12.07 29.35
CA ASP A 937 27.54 13.10 29.71
C ASP A 937 27.86 14.41 29.00
N GLU A 938 29.14 14.76 28.92
CA GLU A 938 29.64 15.88 28.13
C GLU A 938 29.34 15.68 26.65
N LEU A 939 29.56 14.48 26.11
CA LEU A 939 29.23 14.17 24.72
C LEU A 939 27.72 14.27 24.45
N ARG A 940 26.89 13.76 25.37
CA ARG A 940 25.42 13.92 25.29
C ARG A 940 25.04 15.41 25.31
N ALA A 941 25.67 16.20 26.18
CA ALA A 941 25.45 17.64 26.23
C ALA A 941 25.86 18.32 24.93
N VAL A 942 26.96 17.91 24.28
CA VAL A 942 27.35 18.41 22.95
C VAL A 942 26.27 18.10 21.90
N PHE A 943 25.74 16.88 21.86
CA PHE A 943 24.68 16.50 20.93
C PHE A 943 23.35 17.21 21.20
N ASP A 944 23.05 17.52 22.47
CA ASP A 944 21.86 18.29 22.85
C ASP A 944 21.92 19.74 22.32
N ARG A 945 23.10 20.21 21.89
CA ARG A 945 23.27 21.51 21.20
C ARG A 945 23.00 21.47 19.71
N ALA A 946 22.35 20.42 19.21
CA ALA A 946 21.90 20.31 17.84
C ALA A 946 20.54 19.60 17.74
N ILE A 947 19.78 19.90 16.69
CA ILE A 947 18.57 19.15 16.31
C ILE A 947 18.55 18.97 14.79
N VAL A 948 18.11 17.79 14.33
CA VAL A 948 17.85 17.51 12.92
C VAL A 948 16.35 17.47 12.67
N VAL A 949 15.87 18.22 11.70
CA VAL A 949 14.54 18.06 11.10
C VAL A 949 14.73 17.42 9.73
N SER A 950 14.34 16.17 9.59
CA SER A 950 14.53 15.37 8.38
C SER A 950 13.21 15.15 7.67
N PHE A 951 13.15 15.57 6.40
CA PHE A 951 12.07 15.22 5.49
C PHE A 951 12.58 14.16 4.51
N ALA A 952 11.86 13.06 4.32
CA ALA A 952 12.30 11.95 3.47
C ALA A 952 13.59 11.28 3.99
N SER A 953 13.59 10.78 5.22
CA SER A 953 14.74 10.08 5.79
C SER A 953 15.02 8.81 4.99
N ALA A 954 16.07 8.84 4.18
CA ALA A 954 16.38 7.73 3.27
C ALA A 954 17.43 6.75 3.83
N SER A 955 17.73 6.83 5.13
CA SER A 955 18.64 5.98 5.90
C SER A 955 18.00 5.74 7.26
N ASP A 956 18.30 4.63 7.91
CA ASP A 956 17.80 4.38 9.26
C ASP A 956 18.37 5.39 10.26
N VAL A 957 17.51 5.90 11.14
CA VAL A 957 17.93 6.72 12.28
C VAL A 957 18.29 5.77 13.43
N ARG A 958 19.59 5.60 13.69
CA ARG A 958 20.10 4.73 14.75
C ARG A 958 19.81 5.37 16.10
N LEU A 959 18.87 4.77 16.84
CA LEU A 959 18.47 5.21 18.18
C LEU A 959 19.57 4.94 19.21
N ASP A 960 20.23 3.79 19.10
CA ASP A 960 21.21 3.33 20.08
C ASP A 960 22.62 3.91 19.87
N TRP A 961 22.76 4.96 19.05
CA TRP A 961 24.01 5.67 18.90
C TRP A 961 23.93 7.00 19.64
N PRO A 962 25.00 7.43 20.36
CA PRO A 962 25.13 8.82 20.78
C PRO A 962 25.04 9.71 19.55
N GLY A 963 24.15 10.70 19.57
CA GLY A 963 23.96 11.54 18.40
C GLY A 963 22.86 12.57 18.58
N THR A 964 22.70 13.37 17.54
CA THR A 964 21.79 14.51 17.51
C THR A 964 20.32 14.05 17.51
N PRO A 965 19.42 14.61 18.35
CA PRO A 965 17.99 14.32 18.30
C PRO A 965 17.35 14.67 16.94
N VAL A 966 16.32 13.91 16.55
CA VAL A 966 15.73 13.99 15.20
C VAL A 966 14.20 14.15 15.24
N LEU A 967 13.66 15.10 14.49
CA LEU A 967 12.27 15.13 14.04
C LEU A 967 12.22 14.55 12.62
N ASP A 968 11.54 13.42 12.45
CA ASP A 968 11.60 12.58 11.26
C ASP A 968 10.24 12.50 10.56
N VAL A 969 10.18 13.04 9.34
CA VAL A 969 8.98 13.13 8.50
C VAL A 969 9.22 12.34 7.22
N THR A 970 8.77 11.09 7.18
CA THR A 970 9.01 10.20 6.04
C THR A 970 7.70 9.58 5.56
N ALA A 971 7.41 9.73 4.27
CA ALA A 971 6.16 9.30 3.67
C ALA A 971 6.18 7.81 3.28
N PHE A 972 5.05 7.13 3.45
CA PHE A 972 4.85 5.75 3.01
C PHE A 972 5.06 5.59 1.51
N ASN A 973 4.50 6.49 0.70
CA ASN A 973 4.66 6.39 -0.75
C ASN A 973 5.98 6.99 -1.25
N ASP A 974 6.95 7.31 -0.39
CA ASP A 974 8.32 7.63 -0.80
C ASP A 974 9.15 6.35 -0.88
N VAL A 975 9.00 5.63 -2.00
CA VAL A 975 9.65 4.34 -2.26
C VAL A 975 11.18 4.40 -2.18
N ARG A 976 11.80 5.55 -2.46
CA ARG A 976 13.26 5.73 -2.38
C ARG A 976 13.74 5.81 -0.94
N SER A 977 12.96 6.42 -0.06
CA SER A 977 13.21 6.46 1.38
C SER A 977 12.86 5.13 2.05
N LEU A 978 11.73 4.51 1.69
CA LEU A 978 11.37 3.17 2.18
C LEU A 978 12.43 2.12 1.81
N ALA A 979 12.88 2.06 0.56
CA ALA A 979 13.96 1.17 0.16
C ALA A 979 15.30 1.51 0.84
N GLY A 980 15.47 2.74 1.33
CA GLY A 980 16.66 3.18 2.06
C GLY A 980 16.66 2.83 3.54
N THR A 981 15.56 2.28 4.07
CA THR A 981 15.33 2.13 5.52
C THR A 981 14.78 0.75 5.87
N THR A 982 14.94 0.36 7.13
CA THR A 982 14.36 -0.84 7.73
C THR A 982 13.29 -0.49 8.78
N THR A 983 13.12 0.80 9.08
CA THR A 983 12.16 1.36 10.05
C THR A 983 10.68 1.00 9.75
N ALA A 984 10.04 0.24 10.64
CA ALA A 984 8.65 -0.21 10.48
C ALA A 984 7.61 0.93 10.56
N ASP A 985 7.90 2.00 11.31
CA ASP A 985 7.01 3.15 11.52
C ASP A 985 6.59 3.88 10.22
N TYR A 986 7.33 3.70 9.12
CA TYR A 986 7.00 4.29 7.83
C TYR A 986 5.96 3.50 7.03
N LEU A 987 5.58 2.30 7.50
CA LEU A 987 4.60 1.45 6.83
C LEU A 987 3.18 1.83 7.27
N LEU A 988 2.24 1.82 6.33
CA LEU A 988 0.81 1.94 6.65
C LEU A 988 0.25 0.57 7.01
N ALA A 989 -0.54 0.54 8.09
CA ALA A 989 -1.36 -0.61 8.42
C ALA A 989 -2.54 -0.76 7.44
N ALA A 990 -3.09 -1.97 7.34
CA ALA A 990 -4.32 -2.23 6.60
C ALA A 990 -5.50 -1.44 7.20
N GLY A 991 -6.54 -1.22 6.38
CA GLY A 991 -7.74 -0.49 6.73
C GLY A 991 -7.64 1.01 6.45
N GLU A 992 -8.18 1.81 7.37
CA GLU A 992 -8.42 3.25 7.16
C GLU A 992 -7.19 4.06 6.72
N PRO A 993 -5.97 3.87 7.29
CA PRO A 993 -4.79 4.61 6.85
C PRO A 993 -4.45 4.36 5.38
N LEU A 994 -4.51 3.09 4.95
CA LEU A 994 -4.22 2.71 3.57
C LEU A 994 -5.35 3.14 2.63
N ASP A 995 -6.61 3.01 3.04
CA ASP A 995 -7.75 3.42 2.21
C ASP A 995 -7.79 4.95 2.03
N ALA A 996 -7.50 5.72 3.09
CA ALA A 996 -7.38 7.16 3.02
C ALA A 996 -6.33 7.61 1.99
N LEU A 997 -5.16 6.95 1.96
CA LEU A 997 -4.16 7.15 0.90
C LEU A 997 -4.74 6.91 -0.49
N ARG A 998 -5.33 5.74 -0.72
CA ARG A 998 -5.83 5.33 -2.04
C ARG A 998 -6.90 6.28 -2.55
N ARG A 999 -7.93 6.54 -1.73
CA ARG A 999 -9.04 7.45 -2.08
C ARG A 999 -8.53 8.86 -2.36
N THR A 1000 -7.58 9.37 -1.56
CA THR A 1000 -7.06 10.72 -1.74
C THR A 1000 -6.26 10.85 -3.04
N LEU A 1001 -5.39 9.87 -3.36
CA LEU A 1001 -4.65 9.86 -4.62
C LEU A 1001 -5.58 9.74 -5.84
N GLN A 1002 -6.58 8.87 -5.79
CA GLN A 1002 -7.56 8.72 -6.86
C GLN A 1002 -8.39 10.00 -7.08
N ARG A 1003 -8.84 10.64 -6.00
CA ARG A 1003 -9.55 11.93 -6.05
C ARG A 1003 -8.65 13.05 -6.60
N SER A 1004 -7.36 13.06 -6.23
CA SER A 1004 -6.41 14.04 -6.77
C SER A 1004 -6.23 13.88 -8.28
N ARG A 1005 -6.08 12.66 -8.78
CA ARG A 1005 -5.89 12.40 -10.21
C ARG A 1005 -7.13 12.64 -11.06
N SER A 1006 -8.30 12.49 -10.48
CA SER A 1006 -9.57 12.87 -11.12
C SER A 1006 -9.84 14.38 -11.06
N GLY A 1007 -8.94 15.19 -10.50
CA GLY A 1007 -9.08 16.64 -10.40
C GLY A 1007 -10.05 17.11 -9.31
N LEU A 1008 -10.52 16.19 -8.44
CA LEU A 1008 -11.44 16.49 -7.34
C LEU A 1008 -10.73 17.08 -6.10
N VAL A 1009 -9.40 17.00 -6.04
CA VAL A 1009 -8.58 17.66 -5.01
C VAL A 1009 -7.71 18.72 -5.70
N PRO A 1010 -7.88 20.01 -5.39
CA PRO A 1010 -7.06 21.07 -5.96
C PRO A 1010 -5.58 20.84 -5.68
N GLU A 1011 -4.71 21.10 -6.66
CA GLU A 1011 -3.27 20.95 -6.47
C GLU A 1011 -2.78 21.80 -5.29
N GLY A 1012 -1.94 21.22 -4.43
CA GLY A 1012 -1.39 21.91 -3.26
C GLY A 1012 -2.35 22.12 -2.10
N SER A 1013 -3.58 21.60 -2.16
CA SER A 1013 -4.55 21.69 -1.04
C SER A 1013 -4.37 20.60 0.02
N TYR A 1014 -3.85 19.43 -0.36
CA TYR A 1014 -3.69 18.30 0.56
C TYR A 1014 -2.62 18.57 1.63
N ARG A 1015 -2.93 18.18 2.86
CA ARG A 1015 -2.04 18.18 4.03
C ARG A 1015 -2.15 16.84 4.73
N TYR A 1016 -1.05 16.33 5.28
CA TYR A 1016 -1.06 15.09 6.06
C TYR A 1016 -1.45 15.36 7.52
N ASP A 1017 -2.60 16.02 7.74
CA ASP A 1017 -3.09 16.40 9.07
C ASP A 1017 -3.37 15.21 9.98
N HIS A 1018 -3.66 14.05 9.40
CA HIS A 1018 -3.91 12.79 10.11
C HIS A 1018 -2.63 12.07 10.56
N ALA A 1019 -1.44 12.59 10.25
CA ALA A 1019 -0.18 11.97 10.65
C ALA A 1019 -0.06 11.98 12.18
N GLY A 1020 0.27 10.83 12.76
CA GLY A 1020 0.53 10.68 14.19
C GLY A 1020 2.01 10.80 14.51
N ILE A 1021 2.36 10.96 15.79
CA ILE A 1021 3.76 11.05 16.24
C ILE A 1021 4.09 9.92 17.20
N VAL A 1022 5.16 9.20 16.90
CA VAL A 1022 5.75 8.19 17.79
C VAL A 1022 7.08 8.71 18.33
N TRP A 1023 7.23 8.65 19.64
CA TRP A 1023 8.42 9.12 20.34
C TRP A 1023 9.30 7.95 20.74
N HIS A 1024 10.56 7.97 20.30
CA HIS A 1024 11.57 6.99 20.64
C HIS A 1024 12.73 7.65 21.39
N THR A 1025 13.27 6.98 22.40
CA THR A 1025 14.48 7.40 23.10
C THR A 1025 15.43 6.22 23.21
N GLY A 1026 16.60 6.34 22.59
CA GLY A 1026 17.62 5.29 22.61
C GLY A 1026 18.44 5.27 23.89
N VAL A 1027 19.27 4.24 24.05
CA VAL A 1027 20.04 3.99 25.29
C VAL A 1027 21.00 5.13 25.67
N HIS A 1028 21.53 5.86 24.68
CA HIS A 1028 22.40 7.03 24.91
C HIS A 1028 21.64 8.35 25.00
N GLY A 1029 20.30 8.33 25.09
CA GLY A 1029 19.46 9.52 25.28
C GLY A 1029 19.11 10.28 23.99
N LYS A 1030 19.55 9.79 22.83
CA LYS A 1030 19.12 10.31 21.53
C LYS A 1030 17.61 10.11 21.40
N THR A 1031 16.90 11.20 21.12
CA THR A 1031 15.43 11.20 20.97
C THR A 1031 15.05 11.35 19.50
N VAL A 1032 14.07 10.57 19.05
CA VAL A 1032 13.48 10.67 17.70
C VAL A 1032 11.98 10.86 17.83
N ALA A 1033 11.48 11.97 17.31
CA ALA A 1033 10.05 12.20 17.09
C ALA A 1033 9.73 11.80 15.65
N ARG A 1034 9.07 10.67 15.44
CA ARG A 1034 8.81 10.13 14.12
C ARG A 1034 7.34 10.25 13.75
N LEU A 1035 7.06 10.82 12.59
CA LEU A 1035 5.71 10.86 12.07
C LEU A 1035 5.34 9.52 11.41
N THR A 1036 4.14 9.04 11.70
CA THR A 1036 3.51 7.87 11.08
C THR A 1036 2.28 8.31 10.28
N GLY A 1037 1.84 7.50 9.32
CA GLY A 1037 0.67 7.83 8.49
C GLY A 1037 0.95 8.85 7.38
N VAL A 1038 2.16 9.38 7.25
CA VAL A 1038 2.50 10.40 6.23
C VAL A 1038 2.44 9.78 4.84
N PHE A 1039 1.78 10.45 3.91
CA PHE A 1039 1.88 10.19 2.48
C PHE A 1039 1.74 11.47 1.67
N LEU A 1040 2.18 11.43 0.41
CA LEU A 1040 2.27 12.59 -0.47
C LEU A 1040 1.38 12.43 -1.70
N MET A 1041 0.90 13.55 -2.23
CA MET A 1041 0.26 13.57 -3.55
C MET A 1041 1.30 13.40 -4.65
N ASP A 1042 0.84 12.97 -5.83
CA ASP A 1042 1.71 12.87 -7.00
C ASP A 1042 2.33 14.23 -7.37
N ASP A 1043 3.54 14.15 -7.91
CA ASP A 1043 4.26 15.29 -8.46
C ASP A 1043 4.39 15.10 -9.96
N ALA A 1044 3.86 16.02 -10.76
CA ALA A 1044 3.96 15.94 -12.21
C ALA A 1044 5.42 15.97 -12.69
N ALA A 1045 6.30 16.64 -11.94
CA ALA A 1045 7.74 16.65 -12.20
C ALA A 1045 8.43 15.33 -11.77
N ARG A 1046 7.76 14.49 -10.97
CA ARG A 1046 8.32 13.25 -10.43
C ARG A 1046 7.33 12.08 -10.46
N GLN A 1047 7.37 11.35 -11.57
CA GLN A 1047 6.46 10.23 -11.85
C GLN A 1047 6.99 8.86 -11.37
N HIS A 1048 8.28 8.74 -11.07
CA HIS A 1048 8.92 7.46 -10.74
C HIS A 1048 8.99 7.14 -9.24
N ASP A 1049 8.93 8.16 -8.37
CA ASP A 1049 8.91 8.02 -6.91
C ASP A 1049 8.19 9.21 -6.25
N GLY A 1050 7.90 9.10 -4.95
CA GLY A 1050 7.28 10.15 -4.12
C GLY A 1050 8.30 11.05 -3.42
N HIS A 1051 9.57 11.05 -3.83
CA HIS A 1051 10.68 11.61 -3.06
C HIS A 1051 10.88 13.12 -3.32
N SER A 1052 9.80 13.89 -3.40
CA SER A 1052 9.81 15.33 -3.73
C SER A 1052 9.80 16.17 -2.45
N ILE A 1053 10.91 16.86 -2.14
CA ILE A 1053 10.97 17.79 -1.01
C ILE A 1053 9.87 18.85 -1.06
N ARG A 1054 9.53 19.33 -2.27
CA ARG A 1054 8.42 20.28 -2.47
C ARG A 1054 7.12 19.72 -1.91
N ARG A 1055 6.75 18.47 -2.25
CA ARG A 1055 5.51 17.84 -1.76
C ARG A 1055 5.52 17.60 -0.25
N TYR A 1056 6.67 17.26 0.34
CA TYR A 1056 6.81 17.16 1.80
C TYR A 1056 6.49 18.51 2.50
N LEU A 1057 7.05 19.60 2.00
CA LEU A 1057 6.86 20.94 2.59
C LEU A 1057 5.45 21.50 2.31
N GLU A 1058 4.94 21.34 1.09
CA GLU A 1058 3.57 21.71 0.74
C GLU A 1058 2.56 20.98 1.64
N GLY A 1059 2.73 19.66 1.81
CA GLY A 1059 1.84 18.83 2.62
C GLY A 1059 1.93 19.06 4.13
N THR A 1060 2.89 19.88 4.62
CA THR A 1060 3.14 20.08 6.06
C THR A 1060 1.90 20.67 6.76
N PRO A 1061 1.31 19.96 7.74
CA PRO A 1061 0.12 20.39 8.47
C PRO A 1061 0.42 21.57 9.40
N ARG A 1062 -0.63 22.28 9.82
CA ARG A 1062 -0.49 23.51 10.62
C ARG A 1062 0.24 23.27 11.94
N TRP A 1063 -0.07 22.15 12.62
CA TRP A 1063 0.58 21.79 13.89
C TRP A 1063 2.09 21.55 13.74
N LEU A 1064 2.52 20.95 12.63
CA LEU A 1064 3.95 20.73 12.36
C LEU A 1064 4.66 22.04 12.01
N ARG A 1065 3.98 22.97 11.30
CA ARG A 1065 4.49 24.33 11.10
C ARG A 1065 4.67 25.08 12.41
N HIS A 1066 3.75 24.91 13.36
CA HIS A 1066 3.89 25.46 14.71
C HIS A 1066 5.14 24.90 15.40
N TRP A 1067 5.39 23.60 15.33
CA TRP A 1067 6.61 23.00 15.89
C TRP A 1067 7.89 23.59 15.29
N LEU A 1068 7.94 23.76 13.97
CA LEU A 1068 9.08 24.38 13.30
C LEU A 1068 9.26 25.84 13.71
N SER A 1069 8.17 26.57 13.97
CA SER A 1069 8.22 27.93 14.53
C SER A 1069 8.82 27.92 15.94
N VAL A 1070 8.44 26.98 16.81
CA VAL A 1070 9.03 26.84 18.15
C VAL A 1070 10.52 26.52 18.06
N VAL A 1071 10.94 25.59 17.19
CA VAL A 1071 12.36 25.27 16.96
C VAL A 1071 13.12 26.50 16.45
N TYR A 1072 12.53 27.30 15.55
CA TYR A 1072 13.13 28.54 15.07
C TYR A 1072 13.31 29.58 16.18
N HIS A 1073 12.30 29.78 17.03
CA HIS A 1073 12.32 30.77 18.12
C HIS A 1073 12.99 30.26 19.42
N ALA A 1074 13.48 29.01 19.44
CA ALA A 1074 14.25 28.48 20.55
C ALA A 1074 15.52 29.31 20.77
N PRO A 1075 15.82 29.72 22.03
CA PRO A 1075 16.97 30.56 22.32
C PRO A 1075 18.29 29.81 22.05
N ALA A 1076 19.39 30.56 21.90
CA ALA A 1076 20.68 29.98 21.53
C ALA A 1076 21.23 29.03 22.60
N GLU A 1077 20.83 29.25 23.85
CA GLU A 1077 21.11 28.45 25.04
C GLU A 1077 20.18 27.24 25.23
N ALA A 1078 19.18 27.04 24.38
CA ALA A 1078 18.30 25.88 24.46
C ALA A 1078 19.02 24.57 24.07
N GLY A 1079 18.60 23.48 24.70
CA GLY A 1079 18.93 22.12 24.31
C GLY A 1079 17.80 21.47 23.50
N ALA A 1080 18.13 20.60 22.56
CA ALA A 1080 17.16 19.87 21.73
C ALA A 1080 16.15 19.07 22.56
N THR A 1081 16.61 18.43 23.63
CA THR A 1081 15.76 17.67 24.56
C THR A 1081 14.72 18.57 25.22
N SER A 1082 15.10 19.81 25.57
CA SER A 1082 14.16 20.79 26.13
C SER A 1082 13.12 21.22 25.09
N VAL A 1083 13.57 21.52 23.87
CA VAL A 1083 12.70 21.93 22.77
C VAL A 1083 11.70 20.82 22.44
N LEU A 1084 12.16 19.56 22.29
CA LEU A 1084 11.28 18.42 22.03
C LEU A 1084 10.29 18.17 23.17
N ARG A 1085 10.67 18.41 24.43
CA ARG A 1085 9.76 18.31 25.59
C ARG A 1085 8.68 19.39 25.56
N GLU A 1086 9.01 20.62 25.16
CA GLU A 1086 8.05 21.70 24.96
C GLU A 1086 7.03 21.32 23.87
N LEU A 1087 7.50 20.77 22.75
CA LEU A 1087 6.63 20.30 21.66
C LEU A 1087 5.67 19.19 22.11
N ARG A 1088 6.13 18.28 22.97
CA ARG A 1088 5.30 17.19 23.52
C ARG A 1088 4.23 17.68 24.52
N SER A 1089 4.42 18.83 25.16
CA SER A 1089 3.54 19.37 26.21
C SER A 1089 2.64 20.51 25.75
N GLY A 1090 2.72 20.92 24.47
CA GLY A 1090 1.95 22.03 23.91
C GLY A 1090 0.43 21.76 23.77
N PRO A 1091 -0.38 22.81 23.56
CA PRO A 1091 -1.85 22.73 23.51
C PRO A 1091 -2.39 21.73 22.48
N ASP A 1092 -1.68 21.54 21.37
CA ASP A 1092 -2.06 20.62 20.29
C ASP A 1092 -1.86 19.14 20.67
N ALA A 1093 -1.00 18.83 21.65
CA ALA A 1093 -0.83 17.46 22.17
C ALA A 1093 -2.05 17.00 23.00
N ALA A 1094 -2.88 17.93 23.49
CA ALA A 1094 -4.12 17.60 24.19
C ALA A 1094 -5.24 17.13 23.23
N GLY A 1095 -5.14 17.45 21.93
CA GLY A 1095 -6.04 16.93 20.89
C GLY A 1095 -5.78 15.46 20.54
N GLU A 1096 -4.53 15.00 20.68
CA GLU A 1096 -4.13 13.60 20.45
C GLU A 1096 -4.54 12.66 21.61
N ALA A 1097 -4.62 13.17 22.84
CA ALA A 1097 -5.13 12.38 23.94
C ALA A 1097 -6.61 12.00 23.71
N ALA A 1098 -7.44 12.89 23.13
CA ALA A 1098 -8.85 12.60 22.90
C ALA A 1098 -9.11 11.55 21.79
N THR A 1099 -8.19 11.35 20.84
CA THR A 1099 -8.33 10.34 19.78
C THR A 1099 -7.62 9.03 20.10
N ALA A 1100 -6.59 9.04 20.96
CA ALA A 1100 -5.92 7.83 21.44
C ALA A 1100 -6.55 7.23 22.72
N THR A 1101 -7.27 8.01 23.53
CA THR A 1101 -7.87 7.55 24.81
C THR A 1101 -9.37 7.29 24.79
N GLY A 1102 -10.00 7.22 23.61
CA GLY A 1102 -11.30 6.52 23.46
C GLY A 1102 -11.25 5.01 23.80
N ARG A 1103 -10.08 4.51 24.24
CA ARG A 1103 -9.83 3.19 24.82
C ARG A 1103 -9.70 3.24 26.36
N SER A 1104 -10.39 4.14 27.06
CA SER A 1104 -10.60 3.97 28.49
C SER A 1104 -11.84 3.12 28.74
N ALA A 1105 -11.63 2.02 29.45
CA ALA A 1105 -12.65 1.12 29.95
C ALA A 1105 -13.64 1.84 30.87
N ASP A 1106 -14.74 2.33 30.32
CA ASP A 1106 -15.97 2.46 31.09
C ASP A 1106 -16.77 1.18 30.91
N SER A 1107 -16.84 0.45 32.02
CA SER A 1107 -17.67 -0.72 32.23
C SER A 1107 -19.14 -0.41 31.93
N LEU A 1108 -19.58 -0.64 30.70
CA LEU A 1108 -20.99 -0.79 30.39
C LEU A 1108 -21.29 -2.29 30.45
N SER A 1109 -21.97 -2.68 31.52
CA SER A 1109 -22.58 -3.99 31.68
C SER A 1109 -23.43 -4.31 30.46
N PHE A 1110 -23.03 -5.33 29.70
CA PHE A 1110 -23.86 -5.95 28.68
C PHE A 1110 -25.13 -6.50 29.33
N ALA A 1111 -26.29 -6.00 28.91
CA ALA A 1111 -27.60 -6.55 29.14
C ALA A 1111 -28.31 -6.71 27.79
#